data_AF-A0A524DDX9-F1
#
_entry.id   AF-A0A524DDX9-F1
#
_cell.length_a   1.000
_cell.length_b   1.000
_cell.length_c   1.000
_cell.angle_alpha   90.00
_cell.angle_beta   90.00
_cell.angle_gamma   90.00
#
_symmetry.space_group_name_H-M   'P 1'
#
loop_
_entity.id
_entity.type
_entity.pdbx_description
1 polymer ?
#
loop_
_entity_poly.entity_id
_entity_poly.type
_entity_poly.pdbx_seq_one_letter_code
_entity_poly.pdbx_strand_id
1 'polypeptide(L)'
;MTKIVNINNATLKMFKSHDKNEFIENLPKIFSEHAYIIFREGLIAIIEGKTIFESESVHNTLKGDIIYTVIKVNIVPGYEESLKRILVSMIDITEKKKAEQKLKASEEKYRNLVENSGLAIVIFDKNGKSLLVNSIIAGNLGKKPEDLIGKSIFEFLPRDKAEKYLKLIRDVIESKKGLITEDTFELPDGSRTFLINIQPIFDIDGNVTSTQNISLEITKRKRAQQKLKASEEKYRNIIENTMEGYFEVDLKGNFTYFNDSLCEMSGYTREESQGTSFSNYMTEENSRKTFKVFNKVYNTGIPEKNFQYEFFRKNGKIMYGESSIYLRYDSEGNKIGFSGFLRDITEKKETEQNLKESEEKFRTITEQSLMGILILQDDVVKYVNKQYTELVGYETEEIKSWQPGEFFKIMHPEDRDMIMRHAELRQKGLKDEINHYFHRVIKKTGEIVWCEIFAKTINYKGRPADLITVVDKTDVKEGEEKLKESEEKFRNITEQSLMGVTIVQDNKIKYINQQVADLSGYTIDEVKTLQLKELFESIHPEDKRMVMEQFMKKQEGSQDVINHYQYRIFNKKGKIVWLDNLSKTINYMGRPANLITVIDITERKLAEERLKESEEKFRTITEQSLMGVTIIQDNKVQYINQQFAELSGYTIDEAKSLQLKEIYEVIHPEDRKMVMEQFMKKQEGSQDVTNHYQYRIIKKTGEIVWLDNFSKTINFMGRPADLVTVIDITERKLAEERLKESQEKYKNMINDLDLGFFQAKWDGTILNVNPAFRMIMGYSHSEELIGKKISFFLKNPEDQKKYSEELLENNIVDNYITHGQNVYGEELILQTDSHLKRDEDGNPMEIEGTIADITERFKLEQKLKLSEERYRFLFENSPLAIILSDLNGVIREINPATEKLIGYSKKEVIGRSYLNLSIIHPDDLPIIQQRFRQYIKGETAPPIDVKFYRKDGSLLWANINSNIIKIGNETFLHVMCQDITERKKAELLVKEEIEKLKELDQIRKDLISRVSHELKTPLIPVLGGVEYLLYSYSDKFEKEQIELLEMIQKGGKRLGKLVERLLDITRIEYDKLILNRQLTNLSEIIKETANDMKYLIKDRKINLNLVVPEDLFLEIDGMRMEQVITNLLSNALKNTPPNGRVSLGLEKYGNWAIISVSDTGVGFTEDEMKKIFTKFGKIERQGEGLEYINMEGSGLGLFITKQIVDLHGGKIWVESTGRNRGCIFKVRLPII
;
A
#
# COMPACT_ATOMS: atom_id res chain seq x y z
N MET A 1 -83.09 19.72 11.23
CA MET A 1 -83.49 18.47 11.93
C MET A 1 -83.92 17.47 10.87
N THR A 2 -83.27 16.32 10.79
CA THR A 2 -83.57 15.28 9.79
C THR A 2 -84.46 14.22 10.44
N LYS A 3 -85.64 13.93 9.87
CA LYS A 3 -86.60 12.96 10.43
C LYS A 3 -86.74 11.76 9.50
N ILE A 4 -86.46 10.55 9.99
CA ILE A 4 -86.64 9.33 9.21
C ILE A 4 -88.13 9.08 9.01
N VAL A 5 -88.61 9.28 7.79
CA VAL A 5 -90.05 9.21 7.46
C VAL A 5 -90.51 7.76 7.32
N ASN A 6 -89.70 6.90 6.70
CA ASN A 6 -90.00 5.48 6.54
C ASN A 6 -88.75 4.58 6.55
N ILE A 7 -88.94 3.31 6.89
CA ILE A 7 -87.90 2.25 6.95
C ILE A 7 -88.55 0.97 6.41
N ASN A 8 -87.80 0.13 5.70
CA ASN A 8 -88.30 -1.14 5.16
C ASN A 8 -87.97 -2.32 6.09
N ASN A 9 -88.71 -3.43 5.95
CA ASN A 9 -88.54 -4.61 6.81
C ASN A 9 -87.20 -5.33 6.64
N ALA A 10 -86.48 -5.14 5.52
CA ALA A 10 -85.15 -5.71 5.32
C ALA A 10 -84.12 -4.99 6.21
N THR A 11 -84.17 -3.66 6.29
CA THR A 11 -83.34 -2.86 7.21
C THR A 11 -83.61 -3.21 8.67
N LEU A 12 -84.89 -3.35 9.06
CA LEU A 12 -85.24 -3.76 10.44
C LEU A 12 -84.67 -5.15 10.77
N LYS A 13 -84.85 -6.13 9.86
CA LYS A 13 -84.33 -7.50 10.04
C LYS A 13 -82.80 -7.56 10.06
N MET A 14 -82.13 -6.79 9.21
CA MET A 14 -80.65 -6.69 9.16
C MET A 14 -80.10 -6.21 10.51
N PHE A 15 -80.69 -5.17 11.09
CA PHE A 15 -80.28 -4.64 12.39
C PHE A 15 -80.90 -5.34 13.62
N LYS A 16 -81.60 -6.46 13.38
CA LYS A 16 -82.24 -7.33 14.39
C LYS A 16 -83.32 -6.62 15.25
N SER A 17 -83.99 -5.63 14.66
CA SER A 17 -85.10 -4.87 15.28
C SER A 17 -86.47 -5.44 14.94
N HIS A 18 -87.39 -5.39 15.89
CA HIS A 18 -88.74 -5.95 15.81
C HIS A 18 -89.71 -4.99 15.10
N ASP A 19 -89.57 -3.67 15.30
CA ASP A 19 -90.36 -2.66 14.62
C ASP A 19 -89.61 -1.33 14.37
N LYS A 20 -90.26 -0.44 13.61
CA LYS A 20 -89.71 0.84 13.17
C LYS A 20 -89.46 1.84 14.31
N ASN A 21 -90.25 1.80 15.39
CA ASN A 21 -90.10 2.70 16.53
C ASN A 21 -88.91 2.25 17.39
N GLU A 22 -88.81 0.95 17.69
CA GLU A 22 -87.64 0.37 18.40
C GLU A 22 -86.33 0.74 17.66
N PHE A 23 -86.31 0.58 16.34
CA PHE A 23 -85.17 0.97 15.51
C PHE A 23 -84.83 2.46 15.61
N ILE A 24 -85.84 3.34 15.52
CA ILE A 24 -85.63 4.81 15.54
C ILE A 24 -85.19 5.30 16.93
N GLU A 25 -85.76 4.76 18.01
CA GLU A 25 -85.39 5.10 19.39
C GLU A 25 -83.98 4.63 19.75
N ASN A 26 -83.52 3.53 19.14
CA ASN A 26 -82.18 2.97 19.35
C ASN A 26 -81.19 3.26 18.21
N LEU A 27 -81.50 4.17 17.29
CA LEU A 27 -80.57 4.68 16.28
C LEU A 27 -79.17 5.02 16.85
N PRO A 28 -79.04 5.67 18.03
CA PRO A 28 -77.75 5.97 18.67
C PRO A 28 -76.90 4.75 19.07
N LYS A 29 -77.47 3.54 19.08
CA LYS A 29 -76.76 2.27 19.33
C LYS A 29 -76.49 1.51 18.04
N ILE A 30 -77.42 1.56 17.09
CA ILE A 30 -77.37 0.83 15.81
C ILE A 30 -76.36 1.47 14.86
N PHE A 31 -76.39 2.79 14.73
CA PHE A 31 -75.37 3.50 13.99
C PHE A 31 -74.17 3.64 14.92
N SER A 32 -73.03 3.05 14.53
CA SER A 32 -71.76 3.38 15.17
C SER A 32 -71.46 4.87 14.99
N GLU A 33 -70.54 5.41 15.77
CA GLU A 33 -70.07 6.79 15.61
C GLU A 33 -69.56 7.04 14.18
N HIS A 34 -68.90 6.05 13.57
CA HIS A 34 -68.48 6.08 12.17
C HIS A 34 -69.66 6.10 11.19
N ALA A 35 -70.71 5.30 11.40
CA ALA A 35 -71.92 5.33 10.57
C ALA A 35 -72.66 6.68 10.66
N TYR A 36 -72.68 7.31 11.83
CA TYR A 36 -73.21 8.67 11.98
C TYR A 36 -72.42 9.70 11.18
N ILE A 37 -71.10 9.55 11.09
CA ILE A 37 -70.22 10.41 10.28
C ILE A 37 -70.51 10.19 8.79
N ILE A 38 -70.43 8.96 8.27
CA ILE A 38 -70.70 8.64 6.85
C ILE A 38 -72.11 9.12 6.44
N PHE A 39 -73.12 8.93 7.29
CA PHE A 39 -74.49 9.38 7.03
C PHE A 39 -74.64 10.90 7.06
N ARG A 40 -73.93 11.59 7.97
CA ARG A 40 -73.88 13.07 8.02
C ARG A 40 -73.15 13.65 6.81
N GLU A 41 -72.04 13.05 6.39
CA GLU A 41 -71.28 13.45 5.20
C GLU A 41 -72.11 13.26 3.93
N GLY A 42 -72.80 12.13 3.79
CA GLY A 42 -73.77 11.93 2.72
C GLY A 42 -74.85 13.04 2.72
N LEU A 43 -75.44 13.37 3.86
CA LEU A 43 -76.43 14.45 3.95
C LEU A 43 -75.86 15.85 3.65
N ILE A 44 -74.59 16.13 3.98
CA ILE A 44 -73.93 17.42 3.68
C ILE A 44 -73.57 17.50 2.19
N ALA A 45 -72.98 16.46 1.62
CA ALA A 45 -72.70 16.33 0.19
C ALA A 45 -73.95 16.60 -0.67
N ILE A 46 -75.10 16.10 -0.21
CA ILE A 46 -76.44 16.33 -0.77
C ILE A 46 -76.86 17.81 -0.67
N ILE A 47 -76.65 18.45 0.48
CA ILE A 47 -76.96 19.88 0.70
C ILE A 47 -76.09 20.80 -0.17
N GLU A 48 -74.85 20.40 -0.42
CA GLU A 48 -73.88 21.13 -1.26
C GLU A 48 -74.05 20.88 -2.78
N GLY A 49 -75.13 20.20 -3.18
CA GLY A 49 -75.53 20.07 -4.59
C GLY A 49 -75.09 18.79 -5.30
N LYS A 50 -74.49 17.80 -4.62
CA LYS A 50 -74.28 16.47 -5.22
C LYS A 50 -75.57 15.67 -5.20
N THR A 51 -75.96 15.13 -6.35
CA THR A 51 -77.18 14.30 -6.47
C THR A 51 -77.03 12.90 -5.86
N ILE A 52 -75.80 12.38 -5.77
CA ILE A 52 -75.48 11.01 -5.34
C ILE A 52 -74.22 11.01 -4.45
N PHE A 53 -74.23 10.14 -3.43
CA PHE A 53 -73.11 9.78 -2.56
C PHE A 53 -73.16 8.26 -2.29
N GLU A 54 -72.02 7.59 -2.28
CA GLU A 54 -71.91 6.15 -2.00
C GLU A 54 -70.65 5.88 -1.17
N SER A 55 -70.76 5.10 -0.10
CA SER A 55 -69.65 4.74 0.78
C SER A 55 -69.95 3.46 1.56
N GLU A 56 -68.93 2.71 1.94
CA GLU A 56 -69.06 1.69 2.97
C GLU A 56 -69.27 2.32 4.36
N SER A 57 -69.92 1.59 5.26
CA SER A 57 -70.24 2.01 6.62
C SER A 57 -70.33 0.81 7.55
N VAL A 58 -69.93 1.00 8.82
CA VAL A 58 -69.93 -0.04 9.84
C VAL A 58 -70.98 0.28 10.88
N HIS A 59 -71.88 -0.66 11.15
CA HIS A 59 -73.03 -0.50 12.03
C HIS A 59 -73.08 -1.64 13.06
N ASN A 60 -73.81 -1.43 14.15
CA ASN A 60 -74.10 -2.47 15.13
C ASN A 60 -75.57 -2.93 14.98
N THR A 61 -75.86 -4.18 15.31
CA THR A 61 -77.23 -4.61 15.60
C THR A 61 -77.67 -4.10 16.97
N LEU A 62 -78.98 -4.18 17.27
CA LEU A 62 -79.48 -3.98 18.64
C LEU A 62 -78.88 -4.93 19.70
N LYS A 63 -78.20 -6.00 19.27
CA LYS A 63 -77.52 -6.97 20.15
C LYS A 63 -76.01 -6.77 20.22
N GLY A 64 -75.47 -5.74 19.56
CA GLY A 64 -74.05 -5.40 19.55
C GLY A 64 -73.21 -6.10 18.47
N ASP A 65 -73.80 -6.94 17.60
CA ASP A 65 -73.05 -7.55 16.50
C ASP A 65 -72.66 -6.50 15.45
N ILE A 66 -71.41 -6.51 14.99
CA ILE A 66 -70.93 -5.63 13.93
C ILE A 66 -71.39 -6.14 12.55
N ILE A 67 -71.95 -5.24 11.73
CA ILE A 67 -72.37 -5.43 10.34
C ILE A 67 -71.67 -4.38 9.46
N TYR A 68 -71.13 -4.82 8.33
CA TYR A 68 -70.57 -3.96 7.28
C TYR A 68 -71.60 -3.76 6.19
N THR A 69 -71.85 -2.51 5.77
CA THR A 69 -72.80 -2.19 4.69
C THR A 69 -72.20 -1.25 3.64
N VAL A 70 -72.71 -1.29 2.42
CA VAL A 70 -72.58 -0.17 1.46
C VAL A 70 -73.80 0.74 1.63
N ILE A 71 -73.60 1.99 2.04
CA ILE A 71 -74.64 3.04 2.04
C ILE A 71 -74.56 3.83 0.72
N LYS A 72 -75.68 3.93 0.01
CA LYS A 72 -75.88 4.92 -1.05
C LYS A 72 -76.94 5.95 -0.63
N VAL A 73 -76.56 7.22 -0.58
CA VAL A 73 -77.42 8.36 -0.26
C VAL A 73 -77.64 9.15 -1.55
N ASN A 74 -78.89 9.36 -1.94
CA ASN A 74 -79.24 10.03 -3.21
C ASN A 74 -80.32 11.08 -2.95
N ILE A 75 -80.26 12.22 -3.64
CA ILE A 75 -81.42 13.12 -3.73
C ILE A 75 -82.49 12.37 -4.53
N VAL A 76 -83.74 12.40 -4.07
CA VAL A 76 -84.85 11.95 -4.92
C VAL A 76 -85.03 13.00 -6.01
N PRO A 77 -84.92 12.67 -7.32
CA PRO A 77 -84.93 13.70 -8.36
C PRO A 77 -86.20 14.56 -8.36
N GLY A 78 -86.05 15.85 -8.68
CA GLY A 78 -87.09 16.88 -8.49
C GLY A 78 -87.14 17.47 -7.07
N TYR A 79 -86.15 17.17 -6.21
CA TYR A 79 -85.99 17.75 -4.88
C TYR A 79 -84.59 18.36 -4.66
N GLU A 80 -83.79 18.56 -5.70
CA GLU A 80 -82.40 19.04 -5.65
C GLU A 80 -82.26 20.40 -4.95
N GLU A 81 -83.13 21.37 -5.26
CA GLU A 81 -83.12 22.69 -4.62
C GLU A 81 -83.80 22.71 -3.23
N SER A 82 -84.71 21.76 -2.95
CA SER A 82 -85.57 21.82 -1.75
C SER A 82 -85.20 20.82 -0.66
N LEU A 83 -84.45 19.77 -1.01
CA LEU A 83 -83.87 18.74 -0.14
C LEU A 83 -84.87 17.99 0.77
N LYS A 84 -86.18 18.11 0.49
CA LYS A 84 -87.26 17.54 1.32
C LYS A 84 -87.36 16.01 1.27
N ARG A 85 -86.71 15.34 0.30
CA ARG A 85 -86.68 13.87 0.15
C ARG A 85 -85.31 13.39 -0.30
N ILE A 86 -84.69 12.57 0.55
CA ILE A 86 -83.39 11.92 0.33
C ILE A 86 -83.62 10.42 0.52
N LEU A 87 -83.14 9.60 -0.41
CA LEU A 87 -83.23 8.15 -0.35
C LEU A 87 -81.89 7.57 0.14
N VAL A 88 -81.96 6.65 1.09
CA VAL A 88 -80.79 5.92 1.60
C VAL A 88 -81.04 4.42 1.42
N SER A 89 -80.16 3.76 0.67
CA SER A 89 -80.14 2.30 0.49
C SER A 89 -78.89 1.72 1.15
N MET A 90 -79.03 0.54 1.76
CA MET A 90 -77.95 -0.17 2.45
C MET A 90 -77.90 -1.63 1.99
N ILE A 91 -76.71 -2.14 1.68
CA ILE A 91 -76.47 -3.55 1.29
C ILE A 91 -75.50 -4.17 2.29
N ASP A 92 -75.89 -5.27 2.94
CA ASP A 92 -75.00 -6.03 3.85
C ASP A 92 -73.90 -6.72 3.04
N ILE A 93 -72.65 -6.46 3.42
CA ILE A 93 -71.44 -7.05 2.83
C ILE A 93 -70.59 -7.78 3.87
N THR A 94 -71.13 -8.07 5.05
CA THR A 94 -70.39 -8.62 6.21
C THR A 94 -69.67 -9.94 5.91
N GLU A 95 -70.32 -10.86 5.19
CA GLU A 95 -69.70 -12.12 4.75
C GLU A 95 -68.58 -11.87 3.73
N LYS A 96 -68.81 -10.97 2.75
CA LYS A 96 -67.79 -10.56 1.78
C LYS A 96 -66.60 -9.92 2.50
N LYS A 97 -66.82 -8.97 3.40
CA LYS A 97 -65.75 -8.34 4.20
C LYS A 97 -65.03 -9.32 5.10
N LYS A 98 -65.68 -10.34 5.69
CA LYS A 98 -64.98 -11.37 6.47
C LYS A 98 -64.15 -12.32 5.60
N ALA A 99 -64.62 -12.66 4.40
CA ALA A 99 -63.85 -13.45 3.44
C ALA A 99 -62.67 -12.63 2.86
N GLU A 100 -62.91 -11.38 2.46
CA GLU A 100 -61.88 -10.43 2.02
C GLU A 100 -60.89 -10.12 3.14
N GLN A 101 -61.31 -9.87 4.37
CA GLN A 101 -60.39 -9.66 5.50
C GLN A 101 -59.57 -10.92 5.81
N LYS A 102 -60.12 -12.13 5.65
CA LYS A 102 -59.34 -13.37 5.81
C LYS A 102 -58.37 -13.63 4.66
N LEU A 103 -58.79 -13.42 3.41
CA LEU A 103 -57.94 -13.55 2.24
C LEU A 103 -56.87 -12.47 2.21
N LYS A 104 -57.23 -11.21 2.49
CA LYS A 104 -56.31 -10.07 2.56
C LYS A 104 -55.40 -10.15 3.79
N ALA A 105 -55.85 -10.54 4.98
CA ALA A 105 -54.95 -10.78 6.11
C ALA A 105 -54.05 -12.01 5.89
N SER A 106 -54.49 -13.00 5.08
CA SER A 106 -53.59 -14.04 4.56
C SER A 106 -52.58 -13.43 3.60
N GLU A 107 -53.00 -12.85 2.48
CA GLU A 107 -52.12 -12.23 1.47
C GLU A 107 -51.20 -11.16 2.06
N GLU A 108 -51.61 -10.42 3.09
CA GLU A 108 -50.77 -9.49 3.85
C GLU A 108 -49.82 -10.23 4.80
N LYS A 109 -50.27 -11.23 5.57
CA LYS A 109 -49.35 -12.09 6.35
C LYS A 109 -48.28 -12.72 5.45
N TYR A 110 -48.67 -13.20 4.28
CA TYR A 110 -47.79 -13.91 3.35
C TYR A 110 -46.95 -12.97 2.49
N ARG A 111 -47.47 -11.80 2.10
CA ARG A 111 -46.66 -10.72 1.51
C ARG A 111 -45.62 -10.25 2.54
N ASN A 112 -46.02 -9.98 3.78
CA ASN A 112 -45.08 -9.61 4.84
C ASN A 112 -44.03 -10.70 5.08
N LEU A 113 -44.39 -12.00 5.03
CA LEU A 113 -43.40 -13.10 5.09
C LEU A 113 -42.45 -13.14 3.88
N VAL A 114 -42.91 -12.78 2.67
CA VAL A 114 -42.08 -12.73 1.45
C VAL A 114 -41.22 -11.46 1.39
N GLU A 115 -41.71 -10.33 1.89
CA GLU A 115 -41.00 -9.05 1.96
C GLU A 115 -39.98 -9.04 3.10
N ASN A 116 -40.36 -9.48 4.30
CA ASN A 116 -39.47 -9.59 5.47
C ASN A 116 -38.56 -10.83 5.42
N SER A 117 -38.58 -11.61 4.33
CA SER A 117 -37.76 -12.83 4.20
C SER A 117 -36.25 -12.59 4.16
N GLY A 118 -35.80 -11.34 4.00
CA GLY A 118 -34.39 -10.98 3.79
C GLY A 118 -33.81 -11.42 2.44
N LEU A 119 -34.58 -12.15 1.61
CA LEU A 119 -34.16 -12.74 0.35
C LEU A 119 -34.82 -12.04 -0.85
N ALA A 120 -34.15 -12.01 -1.99
CA ALA A 120 -34.68 -11.37 -3.19
C ALA A 120 -35.52 -12.39 -4.00
N ILE A 121 -36.84 -12.23 -4.06
CA ILE A 121 -37.78 -13.25 -4.57
C ILE A 121 -38.61 -12.72 -5.74
N VAL A 122 -38.56 -13.43 -6.87
CA VAL A 122 -39.44 -13.22 -8.04
C VAL A 122 -40.07 -14.54 -8.48
N ILE A 123 -41.34 -14.50 -8.90
CA ILE A 123 -42.05 -15.64 -9.50
C ILE A 123 -42.26 -15.33 -10.99
N PHE A 124 -41.93 -16.26 -11.88
CA PHE A 124 -42.12 -16.14 -13.33
C PHE A 124 -43.13 -17.16 -13.89
N ASP A 125 -43.92 -16.77 -14.87
CA ASP A 125 -44.72 -17.71 -15.68
C ASP A 125 -43.84 -18.50 -16.67
N LYS A 126 -44.44 -19.47 -17.37
CA LYS A 126 -43.80 -20.29 -18.41
C LYS A 126 -43.21 -19.53 -19.62
N ASN A 127 -43.51 -18.24 -19.75
CA ASN A 127 -43.01 -17.34 -20.79
C ASN A 127 -42.00 -16.32 -20.24
N GLY A 128 -41.57 -16.45 -18.98
CA GLY A 128 -40.68 -15.49 -18.33
C GLY A 128 -41.36 -14.14 -18.02
N LYS A 129 -42.68 -14.12 -17.79
CA LYS A 129 -43.41 -12.94 -17.32
C LYS A 129 -43.50 -12.97 -15.78
N SER A 130 -43.04 -11.93 -15.10
CA SER A 130 -43.06 -11.90 -13.63
C SER A 130 -44.48 -11.79 -13.10
N LEU A 131 -44.87 -12.69 -12.19
CA LEU A 131 -46.18 -12.78 -11.56
C LEU A 131 -46.17 -12.17 -10.15
N LEU A 132 -45.06 -12.30 -9.44
CA LEU A 132 -44.79 -11.69 -8.13
C LEU A 132 -43.34 -11.24 -8.10
N VAL A 133 -43.09 -10.10 -7.48
CA VAL A 133 -41.76 -9.50 -7.28
C VAL A 133 -41.78 -8.92 -5.86
N ASN A 134 -40.75 -9.19 -5.05
CA ASN A 134 -40.63 -8.55 -3.73
C ASN A 134 -39.75 -7.29 -3.78
N SER A 135 -39.86 -6.44 -2.76
CA SER A 135 -39.12 -5.18 -2.60
C SER A 135 -37.61 -5.37 -2.71
N ILE A 136 -37.07 -6.49 -2.22
CA ILE A 136 -35.63 -6.78 -2.21
C ILE A 136 -35.11 -7.03 -3.64
N ILE A 137 -35.77 -7.88 -4.45
CA ILE A 137 -35.34 -8.08 -5.85
C ILE A 137 -35.61 -6.85 -6.72
N ALA A 138 -36.71 -6.13 -6.45
CA ALA A 138 -37.02 -4.90 -7.17
C ALA A 138 -36.00 -3.79 -6.89
N GLY A 139 -35.68 -3.55 -5.62
CA GLY A 139 -34.69 -2.57 -5.18
C GLY A 139 -33.29 -2.89 -5.71
N ASN A 140 -32.91 -4.17 -5.80
CA ASN A 140 -31.69 -4.59 -6.50
C ASN A 140 -31.72 -4.20 -7.99
N LEU A 141 -32.85 -4.40 -8.68
CA LEU A 141 -33.04 -3.97 -10.07
C LEU A 141 -33.24 -2.43 -10.23
N GLY A 142 -33.12 -1.64 -9.16
CA GLY A 142 -33.29 -0.19 -9.18
C GLY A 142 -34.72 0.26 -9.52
N LYS A 143 -35.71 -0.60 -9.28
CA LYS A 143 -37.12 -0.45 -9.67
C LYS A 143 -38.03 -0.72 -8.48
N LYS A 144 -39.32 -0.36 -8.58
CA LYS A 144 -40.34 -0.83 -7.64
C LYS A 144 -40.88 -2.21 -8.07
N PRO A 145 -41.43 -3.02 -7.16
CA PRO A 145 -42.11 -4.27 -7.54
C PRO A 145 -43.15 -4.07 -8.63
N GLU A 146 -43.90 -2.97 -8.56
CA GLU A 146 -44.89 -2.53 -9.55
C GLU A 146 -44.32 -2.37 -10.97
N ASP A 147 -43.06 -1.94 -11.13
CA ASP A 147 -42.40 -1.74 -12.43
C ASP A 147 -41.94 -3.06 -13.10
N LEU A 148 -42.13 -4.18 -12.39
CA LEU A 148 -41.61 -5.51 -12.72
C LEU A 148 -42.70 -6.58 -12.72
N ILE A 149 -43.74 -6.44 -11.90
CA ILE A 149 -44.92 -7.32 -11.92
C ILE A 149 -45.64 -7.15 -13.27
N GLY A 150 -46.00 -8.27 -13.89
CA GLY A 150 -46.64 -8.31 -15.20
C GLY A 150 -45.70 -8.07 -16.39
N LYS A 151 -44.40 -7.80 -16.17
CA LYS A 151 -43.42 -7.57 -17.23
C LYS A 151 -42.76 -8.86 -17.72
N SER A 152 -42.39 -8.90 -18.99
CA SER A 152 -41.49 -9.94 -19.49
C SER A 152 -40.07 -9.69 -19.00
N ILE A 153 -39.33 -10.76 -18.71
CA ILE A 153 -37.92 -10.74 -18.27
C ILE A 153 -37.00 -9.94 -19.21
N PHE A 154 -37.35 -9.83 -20.50
CA PHE A 154 -36.68 -8.99 -21.51
C PHE A 154 -36.87 -7.47 -21.32
N GLU A 155 -37.86 -7.03 -20.54
CA GLU A 155 -38.16 -5.61 -20.29
C GLU A 155 -37.38 -5.05 -19.08
N PHE A 156 -36.61 -5.88 -18.38
CA PHE A 156 -35.85 -5.47 -17.19
C PHE A 156 -34.54 -6.20 -16.94
N LEU A 157 -34.27 -7.34 -17.59
CA LEU A 157 -32.91 -7.88 -17.71
C LEU A 157 -32.34 -7.59 -19.10
N PRO A 158 -31.01 -7.41 -19.23
CA PRO A 158 -30.33 -7.38 -20.54
C PRO A 158 -30.68 -8.60 -21.38
N ARG A 159 -30.73 -8.44 -22.71
CA ARG A 159 -31.29 -9.46 -23.61
C ARG A 159 -30.60 -10.82 -23.51
N ASP A 160 -29.29 -10.85 -23.36
CA ASP A 160 -28.49 -12.07 -23.12
C ASP A 160 -28.88 -12.79 -21.83
N LYS A 161 -29.12 -12.03 -20.74
CA LYS A 161 -29.61 -12.54 -19.47
C LYS A 161 -31.04 -13.04 -19.61
N ALA A 162 -31.92 -12.27 -20.26
CA ALA A 162 -33.31 -12.64 -20.47
C ALA A 162 -33.45 -13.94 -21.29
N GLU A 163 -32.65 -14.11 -22.35
CA GLU A 163 -32.59 -15.35 -23.13
C GLU A 163 -32.03 -16.53 -22.30
N LYS A 164 -30.99 -16.30 -21.48
CA LYS A 164 -30.48 -17.30 -20.51
C LYS A 164 -31.56 -17.73 -19.51
N TYR A 165 -32.16 -16.80 -18.77
CA TYR A 165 -33.13 -17.12 -17.72
C TYR A 165 -34.44 -17.68 -18.25
N LEU A 166 -34.94 -17.20 -19.39
CA LEU A 166 -36.09 -17.82 -20.06
C LEU A 166 -35.82 -19.30 -20.36
N LYS A 167 -34.59 -19.63 -20.80
CA LYS A 167 -34.20 -21.03 -21.00
C LYS A 167 -34.20 -21.79 -19.66
N LEU A 168 -33.54 -21.27 -18.62
CA LEU A 168 -33.50 -21.98 -17.31
C LEU A 168 -34.90 -22.18 -16.71
N ILE A 169 -35.80 -21.21 -16.88
CA ILE A 169 -37.21 -21.32 -16.46
C ILE A 169 -37.92 -22.45 -17.21
N ARG A 170 -37.71 -22.59 -18.53
CA ARG A 170 -38.23 -23.71 -19.32
C ARG A 170 -37.60 -25.04 -18.92
N ASP A 171 -36.29 -25.10 -18.78
CA ASP A 171 -35.55 -26.30 -18.36
C ASP A 171 -36.08 -26.83 -17.00
N VAL A 172 -36.41 -25.94 -16.04
CA VAL A 172 -37.03 -26.26 -14.74
C VAL A 172 -38.49 -26.73 -14.88
N ILE A 173 -39.29 -26.09 -15.74
CA ILE A 173 -40.69 -26.44 -16.00
C ILE A 173 -40.80 -27.82 -16.68
N GLU A 174 -39.99 -28.08 -17.70
CA GLU A 174 -39.98 -29.34 -18.47
C GLU A 174 -39.43 -30.50 -17.63
N SER A 175 -38.39 -30.28 -16.83
CA SER A 175 -37.80 -31.32 -15.98
C SER A 175 -38.57 -31.57 -14.66
N LYS A 176 -39.47 -30.66 -14.28
CA LYS A 176 -40.14 -30.59 -12.96
C LYS A 176 -39.15 -30.62 -11.78
N LYS A 177 -37.93 -30.10 -11.96
CA LYS A 177 -36.86 -30.07 -10.94
C LYS A 177 -36.22 -28.70 -10.84
N GLY A 178 -35.91 -28.28 -9.62
CA GLY A 178 -35.21 -27.03 -9.37
C GLY A 178 -33.75 -27.04 -9.83
N LEU A 179 -33.21 -25.83 -9.99
CA LEU A 179 -31.86 -25.55 -10.47
C LEU A 179 -31.23 -24.42 -9.67
N ILE A 180 -29.97 -24.57 -9.27
CA ILE A 180 -29.17 -23.49 -8.66
C ILE A 180 -28.11 -23.04 -9.66
N THR A 181 -27.95 -21.72 -9.82
CA THR A 181 -26.94 -21.11 -10.71
C THR A 181 -26.34 -19.84 -10.08
N GLU A 182 -25.08 -19.52 -10.39
CA GLU A 182 -24.52 -18.20 -10.10
C GLU A 182 -24.65 -17.29 -11.33
N ASP A 183 -24.87 -16.01 -11.11
CA ASP A 183 -24.67 -14.99 -12.15
C ASP A 183 -24.33 -13.62 -11.56
N THR A 184 -23.78 -12.76 -12.42
CA THR A 184 -23.47 -11.37 -12.11
C THR A 184 -24.31 -10.46 -13.02
N PHE A 185 -24.95 -9.47 -12.40
CA PHE A 185 -25.71 -8.42 -13.06
C PHE A 185 -25.01 -7.07 -12.88
N GLU A 186 -24.94 -6.30 -13.95
CA GLU A 186 -24.62 -4.87 -13.86
C GLU A 186 -25.89 -4.13 -13.43
N LEU A 187 -25.96 -3.75 -12.16
CA LEU A 187 -27.06 -2.99 -11.57
C LEU A 187 -26.72 -1.49 -11.56
N PRO A 188 -27.69 -0.58 -11.33
CA PRO A 188 -27.44 0.86 -11.35
C PRO A 188 -26.41 1.36 -10.32
N ASP A 189 -26.12 0.59 -9.26
CA ASP A 189 -25.06 0.84 -8.28
C ASP A 189 -23.78 -0.02 -8.47
N GLY A 190 -23.70 -0.73 -9.61
CA GLY A 190 -22.55 -1.49 -10.08
C GLY A 190 -22.75 -3.00 -10.11
N SER A 191 -21.71 -3.69 -10.56
CA SER A 191 -21.68 -5.16 -10.70
C SER A 191 -21.93 -5.89 -9.37
N ARG A 192 -23.03 -6.65 -9.28
CA ARG A 192 -23.40 -7.49 -8.14
C ARG A 192 -23.59 -8.95 -8.55
N THR A 193 -23.15 -9.89 -7.72
CA THR A 193 -23.19 -11.34 -7.97
C THR A 193 -24.20 -12.00 -7.05
N PHE A 194 -25.06 -12.84 -7.62
CA PHE A 194 -26.14 -13.54 -6.91
C PHE A 194 -26.02 -15.05 -7.10
N LEU A 195 -26.34 -15.80 -6.04
CA LEU A 195 -26.69 -17.21 -6.12
C LEU A 195 -28.19 -17.31 -6.31
N ILE A 196 -28.65 -18.02 -7.33
CA ILE A 196 -30.03 -18.00 -7.80
C ILE A 196 -30.58 -19.42 -7.79
N ASN A 197 -31.56 -19.66 -6.93
CA ASN A 197 -32.27 -20.93 -6.73
C ASN A 197 -33.63 -20.83 -7.45
N ILE A 198 -33.82 -21.61 -8.52
CA ILE A 198 -35.02 -21.62 -9.37
C ILE A 198 -35.79 -22.92 -9.10
N GLN A 199 -37.02 -22.81 -8.59
CA GLN A 199 -37.85 -23.95 -8.21
C GLN A 199 -39.21 -23.95 -8.95
N PRO A 200 -39.76 -25.11 -9.34
CA PRO A 200 -41.07 -25.20 -9.98
C PRO A 200 -42.21 -25.04 -8.97
N ILE A 201 -43.20 -24.20 -9.27
CA ILE A 201 -44.45 -24.07 -8.52
C ILE A 201 -45.54 -24.89 -9.22
N PHE A 202 -46.18 -25.79 -8.47
CA PHE A 202 -47.21 -26.69 -8.98
C PHE A 202 -48.63 -26.15 -8.74
N ASP A 203 -49.58 -26.52 -9.61
CA ASP A 203 -51.03 -26.45 -9.34
C ASP A 203 -51.56 -27.72 -8.65
N ILE A 204 -52.84 -27.70 -8.30
CA ILE A 204 -53.56 -28.81 -7.66
C ILE A 204 -53.59 -30.10 -8.51
N ASP A 205 -53.41 -29.99 -9.83
CA ASP A 205 -53.35 -31.11 -10.77
C ASP A 205 -51.91 -31.61 -11.00
N GLY A 206 -50.91 -31.03 -10.32
CA GLY A 206 -49.51 -31.44 -10.39
C GLY A 206 -48.75 -30.94 -11.62
N ASN A 207 -49.26 -29.94 -12.33
CA ASN A 207 -48.58 -29.27 -13.45
C ASN A 207 -47.80 -28.06 -12.95
N VAL A 208 -46.70 -27.70 -13.63
CA VAL A 208 -45.90 -26.53 -13.25
C VAL A 208 -46.52 -25.28 -13.87
N THR A 209 -47.06 -24.39 -13.03
CA THR A 209 -47.70 -23.14 -13.47
C THR A 209 -46.68 -22.02 -13.69
N SER A 210 -45.64 -22.01 -12.85
CA SER A 210 -44.70 -20.91 -12.68
C SER A 210 -43.41 -21.40 -12.01
N THR A 211 -42.38 -20.56 -11.94
CA THR A 211 -41.15 -20.83 -11.19
C THR A 211 -40.89 -19.77 -10.13
N GLN A 212 -40.57 -20.17 -8.90
CA GLN A 212 -40.02 -19.30 -7.88
C GLN A 212 -38.51 -19.16 -8.11
N ASN A 213 -38.00 -17.94 -8.07
CA ASN A 213 -36.59 -17.62 -8.27
C ASN A 213 -36.14 -16.82 -7.04
N ILE A 214 -35.38 -17.46 -6.16
CA ILE A 214 -34.80 -16.87 -4.94
C ILE A 214 -33.35 -16.50 -5.25
N SER A 215 -33.00 -15.22 -5.09
CA SER A 215 -31.65 -14.70 -5.37
C SER A 215 -31.01 -14.20 -4.08
N LEU A 216 -29.96 -14.87 -3.62
CA LEU A 216 -29.14 -14.44 -2.50
C LEU A 216 -27.95 -13.62 -3.01
N GLU A 217 -27.78 -12.39 -2.53
CA GLU A 217 -26.63 -11.58 -2.93
C GLU A 217 -25.34 -12.09 -2.29
N ILE A 218 -24.48 -12.70 -3.11
CA ILE A 218 -23.15 -13.17 -2.70
C ILE A 218 -22.04 -12.17 -3.03
N THR A 219 -22.35 -10.98 -3.55
CA THR A 219 -21.36 -9.93 -3.86
C THR A 219 -20.47 -9.62 -2.65
N LYS A 220 -21.01 -9.51 -1.43
CA LYS A 220 -20.19 -9.29 -0.23
C LYS A 220 -19.25 -10.46 0.04
N ARG A 221 -19.68 -11.72 -0.14
CA ARG A 221 -18.83 -12.93 0.00
C ARG A 221 -17.74 -12.98 -1.09
N LYS A 222 -18.10 -12.76 -2.35
CA LYS A 222 -17.17 -12.74 -3.50
C LYS A 222 -16.18 -11.57 -3.39
N ARG A 223 -16.64 -10.35 -3.07
CA ARG A 223 -15.78 -9.18 -2.80
C ARG A 223 -14.93 -9.36 -1.54
N ALA A 224 -15.37 -10.09 -0.51
CA ALA A 224 -14.55 -10.42 0.65
C ALA A 224 -13.47 -11.46 0.31
N GLN A 225 -13.80 -12.51 -0.45
CA GLN A 225 -12.82 -13.49 -0.95
C GLN A 225 -11.82 -12.84 -1.94
N GLN A 226 -12.29 -11.95 -2.82
CA GLN A 226 -11.44 -11.17 -3.71
C GLN A 226 -10.61 -10.13 -2.96
N LYS A 227 -11.13 -9.47 -1.92
CA LYS A 227 -10.35 -8.58 -1.04
C LYS A 227 -9.33 -9.35 -0.22
N LEU A 228 -9.65 -10.55 0.26
CA LEU A 228 -8.70 -11.43 0.96
C LEU A 228 -7.58 -11.85 0.02
N LYS A 229 -7.92 -12.33 -1.17
CA LYS A 229 -6.93 -12.71 -2.18
C LYS A 229 -6.11 -11.52 -2.66
N ALA A 230 -6.74 -10.38 -2.97
CA ALA A 230 -6.04 -9.18 -3.45
C ALA A 230 -5.29 -8.44 -2.33
N SER A 231 -5.66 -8.56 -1.06
CA SER A 231 -4.84 -8.06 0.06
C SER A 231 -3.65 -8.98 0.31
N GLU A 232 -3.86 -10.31 0.32
CA GLU A 232 -2.77 -11.28 0.38
C GLU A 232 -1.79 -11.08 -0.77
N GLU A 233 -2.26 -10.91 -2.02
CA GLU A 233 -1.44 -10.60 -3.19
C GLU A 233 -0.79 -9.21 -3.09
N LYS A 234 -1.51 -8.15 -2.68
CA LYS A 234 -0.94 -6.80 -2.45
C LYS A 234 0.24 -6.86 -1.49
N TYR A 235 0.04 -7.46 -0.32
CA TYR A 235 1.02 -7.41 0.77
C TYR A 235 2.11 -8.48 0.64
N ARG A 236 1.83 -9.65 0.04
CA ARG A 236 2.85 -10.61 -0.39
C ARG A 236 3.78 -9.97 -1.43
N ASN A 237 3.25 -9.28 -2.45
CA ASN A 237 4.08 -8.58 -3.43
C ASN A 237 4.92 -7.46 -2.79
N ILE A 238 4.41 -6.74 -1.79
CA ILE A 238 5.20 -5.77 -1.02
C ILE A 238 6.39 -6.45 -0.31
N ILE A 239 6.20 -7.63 0.28
CA ILE A 239 7.22 -8.35 1.05
C ILE A 239 8.26 -9.08 0.17
N GLU A 240 7.85 -9.66 -0.96
CA GLU A 240 8.79 -10.32 -1.89
C GLU A 240 9.62 -9.29 -2.69
N ASN A 241 9.19 -8.03 -2.82
CA ASN A 241 9.92 -6.98 -3.55
C ASN A 241 10.80 -6.05 -2.68
N THR A 242 10.80 -6.19 -1.35
CA THR A 242 11.70 -5.38 -0.49
C THR A 242 13.15 -5.86 -0.60
N MET A 243 14.07 -4.91 -0.80
CA MET A 243 15.52 -5.16 -0.85
C MET A 243 16.15 -5.59 0.49
N GLU A 244 15.41 -5.50 1.59
CA GLU A 244 15.81 -6.04 2.90
C GLU A 244 15.31 -7.48 3.04
N GLY A 245 16.14 -8.36 3.62
CA GLY A 245 15.82 -9.78 3.81
C GLY A 245 14.79 -9.97 4.92
N TYR A 246 13.53 -10.21 4.56
CA TYR A 246 12.45 -10.48 5.51
C TYR A 246 12.45 -11.95 5.93
N PHE A 247 12.21 -12.22 7.21
CA PHE A 247 12.08 -13.58 7.75
C PHE A 247 10.98 -13.71 8.81
N GLU A 248 10.41 -14.91 8.91
CA GLU A 248 9.59 -15.39 10.01
C GLU A 248 10.16 -16.73 10.53
N VAL A 249 10.35 -16.84 11.84
CA VAL A 249 10.80 -18.07 12.51
C VAL A 249 9.78 -18.54 13.55
N ASP A 250 9.77 -19.84 13.84
CA ASP A 250 9.03 -20.41 14.98
C ASP A 250 9.68 -20.04 16.33
N LEU A 251 9.06 -20.43 17.46
CA LEU A 251 9.64 -20.22 18.80
C LEU A 251 10.97 -20.95 19.05
N LYS A 252 11.36 -21.91 18.19
CA LYS A 252 12.64 -22.64 18.28
C LYS A 252 13.73 -21.99 17.43
N GLY A 253 13.38 -21.06 16.53
CA GLY A 253 14.30 -20.39 15.61
C GLY A 253 14.35 -20.98 14.20
N ASN A 254 13.46 -21.90 13.84
CA ASN A 254 13.40 -22.49 12.50
C ASN A 254 12.69 -21.55 11.52
N PHE A 255 13.25 -21.34 10.33
CA PHE A 255 12.65 -20.52 9.29
C PHE A 255 11.31 -21.10 8.80
N THR A 256 10.23 -20.35 9.01
CA THR A 256 8.86 -20.70 8.60
C THR A 256 8.45 -20.00 7.30
N TYR A 257 8.98 -18.80 7.06
CA TYR A 257 8.84 -18.03 5.82
C TYR A 257 9.99 -17.01 5.73
N PHE A 258 10.32 -16.58 4.51
CA PHE A 258 11.26 -15.50 4.21
C PHE A 258 11.04 -15.03 2.77
N ASN A 259 11.63 -13.88 2.39
CA ASN A 259 11.59 -13.38 1.01
C ASN A 259 12.83 -13.78 0.20
N ASP A 260 12.76 -13.63 -1.13
CA ASP A 260 13.85 -14.01 -2.04
C ASP A 260 15.14 -13.18 -1.81
N SER A 261 15.03 -11.92 -1.35
CA SER A 261 16.21 -11.11 -0.98
C SER A 261 17.04 -11.72 0.15
N LEU A 262 16.44 -12.47 1.07
CA LEU A 262 17.18 -13.21 2.11
C LEU A 262 18.00 -14.37 1.50
N CYS A 263 17.46 -15.04 0.46
CA CYS A 263 18.19 -16.06 -0.31
C CYS A 263 19.35 -15.45 -1.08
N GLU A 264 19.19 -14.28 -1.71
CA GLU A 264 20.29 -13.59 -2.41
C GLU A 264 21.42 -13.17 -1.47
N MET A 265 21.09 -12.58 -0.32
CA MET A 265 22.09 -12.18 0.70
C MET A 265 22.85 -13.39 1.22
N SER A 266 22.15 -14.41 1.71
CA SER A 266 22.74 -15.61 2.33
C SER A 266 23.38 -16.58 1.31
N GLY A 267 22.95 -16.54 0.05
CA GLY A 267 23.40 -17.44 -1.01
C GLY A 267 22.81 -18.85 -0.95
N TYR A 268 21.82 -19.11 -0.08
CA TYR A 268 21.12 -20.40 0.04
C TYR A 268 19.79 -20.37 -0.72
N THR A 269 19.36 -21.52 -1.25
CA THR A 269 18.06 -21.59 -1.94
C THR A 269 16.91 -21.71 -0.93
N ARG A 270 15.68 -21.45 -1.40
CA ARG A 270 14.48 -21.49 -0.55
C ARG A 270 14.23 -22.90 0.03
N GLU A 271 14.59 -23.94 -0.72
CA GLU A 271 14.54 -25.35 -0.31
C GLU A 271 15.60 -25.70 0.75
N GLU A 272 16.79 -25.08 0.68
CA GLU A 272 17.86 -25.28 1.64
C GLU A 272 17.60 -24.58 2.98
N SER A 273 16.88 -23.45 2.96
CA SER A 273 16.61 -22.65 4.16
C SER A 273 15.29 -22.96 4.86
N GLN A 274 14.25 -23.41 4.16
CA GLN A 274 12.94 -23.69 4.76
C GLN A 274 13.04 -24.77 5.87
N GLY A 275 12.51 -24.45 7.06
CA GLY A 275 12.53 -25.34 8.22
C GLY A 275 13.88 -25.48 8.94
N THR A 276 14.94 -24.81 8.47
CA THR A 276 16.26 -24.83 9.14
C THR A 276 16.35 -23.77 10.24
N SER A 277 17.14 -24.02 11.27
CA SER A 277 17.39 -23.06 12.37
C SER A 277 18.32 -21.93 11.92
N PHE A 278 18.04 -20.69 12.35
CA PHE A 278 18.94 -19.54 12.17
C PHE A 278 20.38 -19.81 12.67
N SER A 279 20.54 -20.70 13.65
CA SER A 279 21.83 -21.07 14.23
C SER A 279 22.81 -21.65 13.21
N ASN A 280 22.31 -22.26 12.14
CA ASN A 280 23.14 -22.93 11.12
C ASN A 280 23.90 -21.93 10.23
N TYR A 281 23.51 -20.66 10.28
CA TYR A 281 24.03 -19.57 9.44
C TYR A 281 24.98 -18.65 10.19
N MET A 282 25.47 -19.01 11.37
CA MET A 282 26.34 -18.15 12.18
C MET A 282 27.24 -18.95 13.13
N THR A 283 28.23 -18.28 13.73
CA THR A 283 29.08 -18.87 14.76
C THR A 283 28.27 -19.25 16.00
N GLU A 284 28.74 -20.20 16.81
CA GLU A 284 28.06 -20.58 18.05
C GLU A 284 27.93 -19.39 19.02
N GLU A 285 28.93 -18.50 19.04
CA GLU A 285 28.89 -17.27 19.83
C GLU A 285 27.76 -16.33 19.37
N ASN A 286 27.62 -16.08 18.07
CA ASN A 286 26.58 -15.22 17.53
C ASN A 286 25.19 -15.86 17.64
N SER A 287 25.09 -17.19 17.47
CA SER A 287 23.86 -17.95 17.77
C SER A 287 23.39 -17.73 19.22
N ARG A 288 24.31 -17.80 20.19
CA ARG A 288 24.02 -17.50 21.61
C ARG A 288 23.66 -16.02 21.85
N LYS A 289 24.15 -15.06 21.05
CA LYS A 289 23.73 -13.64 21.11
C LYS A 289 22.30 -13.47 20.56
N THR A 290 22.02 -13.99 19.37
CA THR A 290 20.70 -13.92 18.72
C THR A 290 19.61 -14.58 19.57
N PHE A 291 19.91 -15.73 20.18
CA PHE A 291 18.99 -16.41 21.10
C PHE A 291 18.66 -15.59 22.37
N LYS A 292 19.62 -14.81 22.90
CA LYS A 292 19.35 -13.87 24.01
C LYS A 292 18.41 -12.74 23.58
N VAL A 293 18.55 -12.23 22.35
CA VAL A 293 17.64 -11.22 21.81
C VAL A 293 16.24 -11.78 21.62
N PHE A 294 16.10 -12.97 21.03
CA PHE A 294 14.79 -13.64 20.90
C PHE A 294 14.14 -13.85 22.28
N ASN A 295 14.89 -14.29 23.29
CA ASN A 295 14.38 -14.38 24.67
C ASN A 295 13.99 -13.03 25.28
N LYS A 296 14.75 -11.96 25.04
CA LYS A 296 14.40 -10.59 25.49
C LYS A 296 13.07 -10.15 24.89
N VAL A 297 12.92 -10.29 23.57
CA VAL A 297 11.70 -9.96 22.82
C VAL A 297 10.51 -10.82 23.29
N TYR A 298 10.71 -12.13 23.47
CA TYR A 298 9.67 -13.05 23.95
C TYR A 298 9.15 -12.71 25.34
N ASN A 299 10.03 -12.40 26.29
CA ASN A 299 9.65 -12.14 27.67
C ASN A 299 9.08 -10.72 27.87
N THR A 300 9.59 -9.71 27.14
CA THR A 300 9.14 -8.32 27.31
C THR A 300 8.03 -7.89 26.36
N GLY A 301 7.88 -8.55 25.21
CA GLY A 301 7.02 -8.08 24.11
C GLY A 301 7.57 -6.85 23.35
N ILE A 302 8.71 -6.29 23.78
CA ILE A 302 9.33 -5.10 23.18
C ILE A 302 10.23 -5.56 22.01
N PRO A 303 10.05 -5.04 20.78
CA PRO A 303 10.92 -5.36 19.66
C PRO A 303 12.36 -4.90 19.85
N GLU A 304 13.33 -5.72 19.45
CA GLU A 304 14.73 -5.30 19.35
C GLU A 304 14.97 -4.67 17.98
N LYS A 305 15.75 -3.59 17.90
CA LYS A 305 16.08 -2.91 16.64
C LYS A 305 17.58 -2.70 16.52
N ASN A 306 18.07 -2.72 15.28
CA ASN A 306 19.48 -2.54 14.92
C ASN A 306 20.42 -3.55 15.64
N PHE A 307 19.97 -4.78 15.85
CA PHE A 307 20.79 -5.84 16.43
C PHE A 307 21.80 -6.33 15.39
N GLN A 308 23.09 -6.05 15.62
CA GLN A 308 24.18 -6.41 14.72
C GLN A 308 24.84 -7.73 15.11
N TYR A 309 25.05 -8.61 14.13
CA TYR A 309 25.71 -9.93 14.29
C TYR A 309 26.38 -10.37 12.98
N GLU A 310 27.26 -11.36 13.05
CA GLU A 310 27.92 -11.93 11.88
C GLU A 310 27.25 -13.24 11.48
N PHE A 311 27.03 -13.43 10.18
CA PHE A 311 26.43 -14.62 9.59
C PHE A 311 27.28 -15.13 8.42
N PHE A 312 27.12 -16.41 8.07
CA PHE A 312 27.84 -17.05 6.96
C PHE A 312 27.01 -17.00 5.69
N ARG A 313 27.66 -16.60 4.59
CA ARG A 313 27.16 -16.85 3.23
C ARG A 313 27.52 -18.28 2.82
N LYS A 314 26.73 -18.91 1.93
CA LYS A 314 26.92 -20.31 1.48
C LYS A 314 28.33 -20.65 0.97
N ASN A 315 29.07 -19.66 0.45
CA ASN A 315 30.45 -19.82 -0.02
C ASN A 315 31.51 -19.70 1.10
N GLY A 316 31.11 -19.63 2.37
CA GLY A 316 32.00 -19.49 3.53
C GLY A 316 32.44 -18.06 3.85
N LYS A 317 32.04 -17.03 3.08
CA LYS A 317 32.32 -15.63 3.45
C LYS A 317 31.52 -15.27 4.72
N ILE A 318 32.20 -14.63 5.68
CA ILE A 318 31.57 -13.95 6.82
C ILE A 318 30.96 -12.64 6.32
N MET A 319 29.68 -12.45 6.64
CA MET A 319 28.88 -11.26 6.33
C MET A 319 28.42 -10.63 7.66
N TYR A 320 28.23 -9.32 7.66
CA TYR A 320 27.72 -8.57 8.82
C TYR A 320 26.27 -8.19 8.58
N GLY A 321 25.39 -8.60 9.49
CA GLY A 321 23.96 -8.33 9.44
C GLY A 321 23.50 -7.36 10.52
N GLU A 322 22.54 -6.52 10.20
CA GLU A 322 21.80 -5.68 11.13
C GLU A 322 20.31 -6.02 11.04
N SER A 323 19.70 -6.48 12.13
CA SER A 323 18.29 -6.92 12.13
C SER A 323 17.41 -6.19 13.12
N SER A 324 16.13 -6.05 12.77
CA SER A 324 15.05 -5.67 13.70
C SER A 324 14.09 -6.85 13.89
N ILE A 325 13.78 -7.20 15.14
CA ILE A 325 13.13 -8.45 15.54
C ILE A 325 11.88 -8.17 16.36
N TYR A 326 10.77 -8.77 15.95
CA TYR A 326 9.42 -8.58 16.47
C TYR A 326 8.82 -9.92 16.93
N LEU A 327 7.93 -9.88 17.91
CA LEU A 327 7.21 -11.06 18.41
C LEU A 327 5.93 -11.30 17.60
N ARG A 328 5.63 -12.57 17.26
CA ARG A 328 4.43 -12.97 16.51
C ARG A 328 3.41 -13.68 17.39
N TYR A 329 2.13 -13.47 17.04
CA TYR A 329 0.97 -14.03 17.71
C TYR A 329 0.04 -14.74 16.72
N ASP A 330 -0.79 -15.67 17.21
CA ASP A 330 -1.88 -16.31 16.45
C ASP A 330 -3.23 -15.59 16.63
N SER A 331 -4.30 -16.21 16.13
CA SER A 331 -5.70 -15.76 16.22
C SER A 331 -6.28 -15.77 17.64
N GLU A 332 -5.65 -16.47 18.59
CA GLU A 332 -6.08 -16.60 19.98
C GLU A 332 -5.24 -15.72 20.92
N GLY A 333 -4.19 -15.07 20.40
CA GLY A 333 -3.26 -14.24 21.15
C GLY A 333 -2.09 -15.01 21.77
N ASN A 334 -1.88 -16.28 21.42
CA ASN A 334 -0.72 -17.04 21.86
C ASN A 334 0.53 -16.59 21.08
N LYS A 335 1.70 -16.61 21.73
CA LYS A 335 3.00 -16.33 21.08
C LYS A 335 3.39 -17.53 20.21
N ILE A 336 3.66 -17.34 18.92
CA ILE A 336 3.95 -18.43 17.96
C ILE A 336 5.34 -18.40 17.32
N GLY A 337 6.07 -17.29 17.44
CA GLY A 337 7.38 -17.15 16.80
C GLY A 337 7.85 -15.70 16.75
N PHE A 338 8.79 -15.42 15.85
CA PHE A 338 9.34 -14.09 15.62
C PHE A 338 9.29 -13.73 14.13
N SER A 339 9.31 -12.45 13.82
CA SER A 339 9.56 -11.93 12.47
C SER A 339 10.63 -10.86 12.51
N GLY A 340 11.30 -10.61 11.38
CA GLY A 340 12.28 -9.56 11.30
C GLY A 340 12.67 -9.18 9.88
N PHE A 341 13.38 -8.06 9.80
CA PHE A 341 14.07 -7.58 8.61
C PHE A 341 15.56 -7.64 8.89
N LEU A 342 16.34 -8.20 7.98
CA LEU A 342 17.81 -8.25 7.96
C LEU A 342 18.35 -7.34 6.86
N ARG A 343 19.33 -6.52 7.22
CA ARG A 343 20.10 -5.66 6.33
C ARG A 343 21.57 -6.10 6.32
N ASP A 344 22.16 -6.23 5.14
CA ASP A 344 23.61 -6.41 4.99
C ASP A 344 24.35 -5.09 5.29
N ILE A 345 25.37 -5.16 6.16
CA ILE A 345 26.26 -4.06 6.54
C ILE A 345 27.75 -4.45 6.39
N THR A 346 28.06 -5.50 5.61
CA THR A 346 29.41 -6.05 5.42
C THR A 346 30.38 -5.01 4.85
N GLU A 347 29.99 -4.30 3.79
CA GLU A 347 30.79 -3.26 3.13
C GLU A 347 31.16 -2.12 4.11
N LYS A 348 30.24 -1.75 5.00
CA LYS A 348 30.49 -0.77 6.07
C LYS A 348 31.55 -1.28 7.06
N LYS A 349 31.49 -2.55 7.47
CA LYS A 349 32.44 -3.13 8.43
C LYS A 349 33.83 -3.34 7.84
N GLU A 350 33.93 -3.78 6.59
CA GLU A 350 35.20 -3.87 5.86
C GLU A 350 35.84 -2.48 5.67
N THR A 351 35.03 -1.44 5.44
CA THR A 351 35.51 -0.05 5.35
C THR A 351 36.01 0.50 6.70
N GLU A 352 35.29 0.26 7.80
CA GLU A 352 35.68 0.70 9.15
C GLU A 352 37.07 0.17 9.58
N GLN A 353 37.40 -1.08 9.26
CA GLN A 353 38.72 -1.66 9.59
C GLN A 353 39.85 -1.09 8.72
N ASN A 354 39.63 -0.98 7.41
CA ASN A 354 40.64 -0.45 6.47
C ASN A 354 41.03 1.01 6.78
N LEU A 355 40.07 1.82 7.23
CA LEU A 355 40.31 3.20 7.67
C LEU A 355 41.33 3.26 8.83
N LYS A 356 41.16 2.40 9.84
CA LYS A 356 41.98 2.39 11.07
C LYS A 356 43.45 2.08 10.79
N GLU A 357 43.73 1.09 9.95
CA GLU A 357 45.09 0.71 9.57
C GLU A 357 45.79 1.77 8.69
N SER A 358 45.04 2.72 8.12
CA SER A 358 45.58 3.87 7.41
C SER A 358 45.96 5.01 8.37
N GLU A 359 45.12 5.31 9.37
CA GLU A 359 45.36 6.38 10.35
C GLU A 359 46.68 6.22 11.12
N GLU A 360 47.04 4.98 11.51
CA GLU A 360 48.29 4.70 12.24
C GLU A 360 49.54 4.94 11.37
N LYS A 361 49.47 4.57 10.08
CA LYS A 361 50.57 4.75 9.12
C LYS A 361 50.74 6.23 8.75
N PHE A 362 49.64 6.96 8.59
CA PHE A 362 49.65 8.41 8.38
C PHE A 362 50.34 9.15 9.54
N ARG A 363 49.89 8.91 10.77
CA ARG A 363 50.39 9.58 11.99
C ARG A 363 51.91 9.42 12.17
N THR A 364 52.45 8.25 11.84
CA THR A 364 53.88 7.97 11.99
C THR A 364 54.76 8.82 11.06
N ILE A 365 54.27 9.15 9.86
CA ILE A 365 55.01 9.96 8.88
C ILE A 365 54.95 11.45 9.23
N THR A 366 53.81 11.94 9.70
CA THR A 366 53.61 13.37 9.98
C THR A 366 54.32 13.86 11.24
N GLU A 367 54.40 13.06 12.31
CA GLU A 367 55.14 13.43 13.54
C GLU A 367 56.68 13.49 13.35
N GLN A 368 57.21 12.92 12.26
CA GLN A 368 58.64 12.96 11.93
C GLN A 368 59.00 13.99 10.86
N SER A 369 58.05 14.86 10.48
CA SER A 369 58.27 15.92 9.50
C SER A 369 58.93 17.16 10.12
N LEU A 370 59.88 17.75 9.38
CA LEU A 370 60.51 19.05 9.70
C LEU A 370 59.66 20.27 9.28
N MET A 371 58.48 20.04 8.70
CA MET A 371 57.50 21.09 8.38
C MET A 371 56.37 21.03 9.42
N GLY A 372 55.79 22.17 9.76
CA GLY A 372 54.52 22.19 10.48
C GLY A 372 53.45 21.55 9.60
N ILE A 373 52.74 20.54 10.12
CA ILE A 373 51.65 19.86 9.42
C ILE A 373 50.43 19.88 10.33
N LEU A 374 49.31 20.40 9.83
CA LEU A 374 48.01 20.11 10.41
C LEU A 374 47.05 19.54 9.36
N ILE A 375 46.05 18.80 9.85
CA ILE A 375 44.79 18.63 9.14
C ILE A 375 43.73 19.45 9.85
N LEU A 376 43.27 20.50 9.17
CA LEU A 376 42.10 21.26 9.59
C LEU A 376 40.85 20.59 9.01
N GLN A 377 39.93 20.17 9.88
CA GLN A 377 38.62 19.65 9.53
C GLN A 377 37.63 20.11 10.61
N ASP A 378 36.44 20.54 10.23
CA ASP A 378 35.42 21.08 11.15
C ASP A 378 35.94 22.23 12.07
N ASP A 379 36.94 23.00 11.63
CA ASP A 379 37.62 24.10 12.38
C ASP A 379 38.17 23.77 13.78
N VAL A 380 38.17 22.49 14.13
CA VAL A 380 38.98 21.90 15.19
C VAL A 380 40.23 21.34 14.52
N VAL A 381 41.39 21.51 15.15
CA VAL A 381 42.62 20.91 14.64
C VAL A 381 42.61 19.41 14.94
N LYS A 382 41.97 18.62 14.06
CA LYS A 382 41.79 17.16 14.24
C LYS A 382 43.13 16.43 14.28
N TYR A 383 44.08 16.90 13.48
CA TYR A 383 45.45 16.45 13.50
C TYR A 383 46.40 17.64 13.44
N VAL A 384 47.45 17.59 14.24
CA VAL A 384 48.57 18.54 14.27
C VAL A 384 49.82 17.76 14.61
N ASN A 385 50.90 17.96 13.87
CA ASN A 385 52.19 17.40 14.22
C ASN A 385 52.93 18.28 15.22
N LYS A 386 53.88 17.68 15.94
CA LYS A 386 54.76 18.38 16.89
C LYS A 386 55.43 19.64 16.33
N GLN A 387 55.75 19.67 15.03
CA GLN A 387 56.43 20.81 14.43
C GLN A 387 55.54 22.06 14.31
N TYR A 388 54.23 21.89 14.06
CA TYR A 388 53.30 23.02 14.06
C TYR A 388 53.02 23.53 15.48
N THR A 389 52.98 22.65 16.48
CA THR A 389 52.77 23.08 17.87
C THR A 389 53.96 23.90 18.39
N GLU A 390 55.18 23.52 18.02
CA GLU A 390 56.40 24.32 18.24
C GLU A 390 56.37 25.69 17.53
N LEU A 391 55.88 25.74 16.28
CA LEU A 391 55.77 26.99 15.51
C LEU A 391 54.86 28.01 16.20
N VAL A 392 53.68 27.58 16.65
CA VAL A 392 52.65 28.48 17.21
C VAL A 392 52.79 28.71 18.72
N GLY A 393 53.61 27.88 19.40
CA GLY A 393 53.91 27.99 20.82
C GLY A 393 52.79 27.54 21.76
N TYR A 394 51.80 26.80 21.28
CA TYR A 394 50.74 26.16 22.08
C TYR A 394 50.93 24.65 22.12
N GLU A 395 50.58 24.01 23.23
CA GLU A 395 50.69 22.56 23.38
C GLU A 395 49.68 21.81 22.52
N THR A 396 50.02 20.60 22.07
CA THR A 396 49.13 19.76 21.23
C THR A 396 47.74 19.58 21.81
N GLU A 397 47.63 19.34 23.12
CA GLU A 397 46.33 19.19 23.77
C GLU A 397 45.65 20.51 24.09
N GLU A 398 46.37 21.65 24.13
CA GLU A 398 45.70 22.97 24.01
C GLU A 398 45.12 23.14 22.62
N ILE A 399 45.87 22.82 21.55
CA ILE A 399 45.45 22.97 20.15
C ILE A 399 44.28 22.04 19.76
N LYS A 400 44.06 20.94 20.51
CA LYS A 400 42.90 20.04 20.36
C LYS A 400 41.74 20.32 21.33
N SER A 401 42.04 20.76 22.56
CA SER A 401 41.01 21.22 23.51
C SER A 401 40.56 22.65 23.25
N TRP A 402 41.23 23.36 22.34
CA TRP A 402 40.69 24.46 21.56
C TRP A 402 39.34 24.04 20.99
N GLN A 403 38.29 24.62 21.56
CA GLN A 403 36.93 24.36 21.12
C GLN A 403 36.75 24.89 19.68
N PRO A 404 35.78 24.39 18.89
CA PRO A 404 35.69 24.71 17.46
C PRO A 404 35.82 26.21 17.14
N GLY A 405 36.71 26.55 16.19
CA GLY A 405 37.02 27.94 15.82
C GLY A 405 38.12 28.61 16.66
N GLU A 406 38.52 28.05 17.81
CA GLU A 406 39.63 28.58 18.61
C GLU A 406 40.99 28.49 17.88
N PHE A 407 41.10 27.65 16.84
CA PHE A 407 42.24 27.62 15.90
C PHE A 407 42.57 29.00 15.32
N PHE A 408 41.58 29.82 14.99
CA PHE A 408 41.83 31.11 14.33
C PHE A 408 42.42 32.17 15.28
N LYS A 409 42.44 31.94 16.61
CA LYS A 409 43.08 32.85 17.58
C LYS A 409 44.52 33.19 17.20
N ILE A 410 45.24 32.21 16.62
CA ILE A 410 46.64 32.29 16.21
C ILE A 410 46.86 32.71 14.75
N MET A 411 45.90 33.37 14.11
CA MET A 411 46.09 34.02 12.81
C MET A 411 45.90 35.52 12.93
N HIS A 412 46.64 36.32 12.16
CA HIS A 412 46.46 37.77 12.19
C HIS A 412 45.04 38.14 11.75
N PRO A 413 44.36 39.06 12.45
CA PRO A 413 42.96 39.39 12.17
C PRO A 413 42.65 39.76 10.72
N GLU A 414 43.63 40.28 9.98
CA GLU A 414 43.44 40.61 8.56
C GLU A 414 43.43 39.41 7.60
N ASP A 415 43.99 38.26 7.98
CA ASP A 415 44.32 37.20 7.01
C ASP A 415 43.39 35.96 7.12
N ARG A 416 42.63 35.84 8.23
CA ARG A 416 41.86 34.65 8.63
C ARG A 416 40.94 34.09 7.55
N ASP A 417 40.07 34.91 6.98
CA ASP A 417 39.00 34.43 6.09
C ASP A 417 39.52 34.04 4.70
N MET A 418 40.64 34.61 4.26
CA MET A 418 41.37 34.16 3.05
C MET A 418 41.74 32.69 3.15
N ILE A 419 42.21 32.27 4.34
CA ILE A 419 42.76 30.95 4.63
C ILE A 419 41.63 29.92 4.69
N MET A 420 40.54 30.22 5.40
CA MET A 420 39.34 29.37 5.48
C MET A 420 38.69 29.15 4.10
N ARG A 421 38.66 30.17 3.24
CA ARG A 421 38.04 30.06 1.91
C ARG A 421 38.87 29.24 0.94
N HIS A 422 40.20 29.39 0.96
CA HIS A 422 41.07 28.53 0.16
C HIS A 422 41.06 27.07 0.65
N ALA A 423 40.76 26.84 1.93
CA ALA A 423 40.59 25.50 2.50
C ALA A 423 39.43 24.74 1.85
N GLU A 424 38.20 25.25 1.95
CA GLU A 424 37.03 24.62 1.34
C GLU A 424 37.08 24.49 -0.20
N LEU A 425 37.85 25.34 -0.89
CA LEU A 425 38.02 25.25 -2.35
C LEU A 425 38.86 24.03 -2.75
N ARG A 426 40.05 23.88 -2.16
CA ARG A 426 40.94 22.74 -2.38
C ARG A 426 40.20 21.44 -2.18
N GLN A 427 39.58 21.34 -1.01
CA GLN A 427 38.73 20.25 -0.55
C GLN A 427 37.76 19.67 -1.60
N LYS A 428 37.31 20.46 -2.59
CA LYS A 428 36.31 20.03 -3.60
C LYS A 428 36.88 19.91 -5.03
N GLY A 429 38.18 20.11 -5.23
CA GLY A 429 38.96 19.61 -6.39
C GLY A 429 38.66 20.27 -7.75
N LEU A 430 38.72 21.60 -7.86
CA LEU A 430 38.44 22.35 -9.09
C LEU A 430 39.57 23.30 -9.52
N LYS A 431 39.52 23.75 -10.78
CA LYS A 431 40.69 24.06 -11.62
C LYS A 431 41.46 25.38 -11.36
N ASP A 432 41.03 26.20 -10.40
CA ASP A 432 41.59 27.54 -10.10
C ASP A 432 42.18 27.60 -8.66
N GLU A 433 42.88 26.54 -8.24
CA GLU A 433 43.34 26.34 -6.86
C GLU A 433 44.68 27.03 -6.50
N ILE A 434 44.64 27.97 -5.54
CA ILE A 434 45.85 28.54 -4.93
C ILE A 434 46.35 27.59 -3.82
N ASN A 435 47.20 26.65 -4.21
CA ASN A 435 47.85 25.69 -3.30
C ASN A 435 49.14 26.24 -2.63
N HIS A 436 49.54 27.47 -2.95
CA HIS A 436 50.72 28.13 -2.41
C HIS A 436 50.40 29.60 -2.17
N TYR A 437 50.36 30.00 -0.90
CA TYR A 437 50.15 31.37 -0.45
C TYR A 437 50.91 31.59 0.86
N PHE A 438 50.93 32.81 1.37
CA PHE A 438 51.55 33.15 2.65
C PHE A 438 50.58 33.98 3.50
N HIS A 439 50.60 33.83 4.82
CA HIS A 439 49.77 34.60 5.75
C HIS A 439 50.44 34.77 7.13
N ARG A 440 50.00 35.74 7.95
CA ARG A 440 50.48 35.91 9.33
C ARG A 440 49.79 34.98 10.33
N VAL A 441 50.59 34.21 11.04
CA VAL A 441 50.26 33.50 12.28
C VAL A 441 50.67 34.39 13.47
N ILE A 442 49.93 34.31 14.59
CA ILE A 442 50.27 34.94 15.87
C ILE A 442 50.62 33.83 16.85
N LYS A 443 51.86 33.79 17.35
CA LYS A 443 52.31 32.82 18.35
C LYS A 443 51.70 33.11 19.72
N LYS A 444 51.71 32.11 20.62
CA LYS A 444 51.30 32.26 22.04
C LYS A 444 52.02 33.39 22.79
N THR A 445 53.23 33.74 22.35
CA THR A 445 54.05 34.84 22.87
C THR A 445 53.57 36.23 22.44
N GLY A 446 52.62 36.34 21.51
CA GLY A 446 52.21 37.59 20.86
C GLY A 446 53.08 37.99 19.66
N GLU A 447 54.13 37.23 19.35
CA GLU A 447 54.95 37.42 18.15
C GLU A 447 54.14 37.09 16.88
N ILE A 448 54.21 37.97 15.87
CA ILE A 448 53.55 37.78 14.57
C ILE A 448 54.58 37.23 13.59
N VAL A 449 54.25 36.12 12.92
CA VAL A 449 55.11 35.43 11.97
C VAL A 449 54.37 35.13 10.68
N TRP A 450 54.90 35.57 9.53
CA TRP A 450 54.38 35.07 8.25
C TRP A 450 54.73 33.60 8.08
N CYS A 451 53.86 32.87 7.44
CA CYS A 451 54.02 31.45 7.19
C CYS A 451 53.71 31.17 5.72
N GLU A 452 54.63 30.50 5.04
CA GLU A 452 54.39 29.98 3.71
C GLU A 452 53.56 28.71 3.83
N ILE A 453 52.41 28.73 3.19
CA ILE A 453 51.40 27.70 3.24
C ILE A 453 51.37 26.99 1.91
N PHE A 454 51.93 25.78 1.89
CA PHE A 454 51.54 24.78 0.90
C PHE A 454 50.44 23.94 1.52
N ALA A 455 49.22 24.46 1.43
CA ALA A 455 48.02 23.68 1.69
C ALA A 455 47.59 23.08 0.36
N LYS A 456 47.37 21.77 0.35
CA LYS A 456 46.83 21.04 -0.80
C LYS A 456 45.62 20.23 -0.34
N THR A 457 44.71 19.98 -1.26
CA THR A 457 43.71 18.93 -1.16
C THR A 457 44.39 17.62 -0.80
N ILE A 458 44.32 17.30 0.49
CA ILE A 458 43.84 15.97 0.80
C ILE A 458 42.33 16.11 0.97
N ASN A 459 41.78 15.02 1.43
CA ASN A 459 40.47 14.91 1.96
C ASN A 459 40.72 14.12 3.31
N TYR A 460 39.87 14.11 4.37
CA TYR A 460 40.15 13.39 5.67
C TYR A 460 38.90 12.90 6.42
N LYS A 461 38.83 11.65 6.93
CA LYS A 461 37.65 11.09 7.65
C LYS A 461 36.28 11.36 6.99
N GLY A 462 36.01 10.62 5.94
CA GLY A 462 34.86 10.83 5.08
C GLY A 462 34.96 12.11 4.24
N ARG A 463 34.78 13.29 4.85
CA ARG A 463 34.76 14.57 4.12
C ARG A 463 36.14 15.04 3.67
N PRO A 464 36.20 16.05 2.79
CA PRO A 464 37.40 16.82 2.56
C PRO A 464 38.02 17.45 3.82
N ALA A 465 39.31 17.78 3.74
CA ALA A 465 40.07 18.51 4.75
C ALA A 465 41.41 19.01 4.21
N ASP A 466 41.98 20.04 4.80
CA ASP A 466 43.24 20.60 4.31
C ASP A 466 44.45 19.96 4.97
N LEU A 467 45.35 19.38 4.16
CA LEU A 467 46.71 19.11 4.60
C LEU A 467 47.50 20.40 4.43
N ILE A 468 47.53 21.19 5.50
CA ILE A 468 48.25 22.46 5.55
C ILE A 468 49.68 22.13 5.97
N THR A 469 50.61 22.19 5.03
CA THR A 469 52.04 22.27 5.38
C THR A 469 52.44 23.74 5.53
N VAL A 470 53.07 24.03 6.66
CA VAL A 470 53.37 25.36 7.17
C VAL A 470 54.87 25.42 7.42
N VAL A 471 55.53 26.30 6.68
CA VAL A 471 56.92 26.68 6.93
C VAL A 471 56.88 28.11 7.47
N ASP A 472 57.57 28.38 8.59
CA ASP A 472 57.78 29.77 9.00
C ASP A 472 58.52 30.49 7.87
N LYS A 473 57.90 31.54 7.35
CA LYS A 473 58.46 32.43 6.33
C LYS A 473 58.05 33.85 6.64
N THR A 474 58.29 34.24 7.90
CA THR A 474 58.18 35.62 8.39
C THR A 474 58.91 36.57 7.46
N ASP A 475 60.02 36.10 6.91
CA ASP A 475 60.99 36.77 6.05
C ASP A 475 60.51 37.20 4.64
N VAL A 476 59.22 37.10 4.26
CA VAL A 476 58.83 37.19 2.83
C VAL A 476 57.68 38.14 2.45
N LYS A 477 56.45 37.89 2.91
CA LYS A 477 55.24 38.27 2.14
C LYS A 477 54.28 39.12 2.97
N GLU A 478 54.52 40.42 3.06
CA GLU A 478 53.77 41.33 3.93
C GLU A 478 52.33 41.71 3.45
N GLY A 479 51.59 40.84 2.73
CA GLY A 479 50.10 40.77 2.82
C GLY A 479 49.19 40.87 1.57
N GLU A 480 47.97 40.28 1.65
CA GLU A 480 46.88 40.20 0.61
C GLU A 480 45.34 40.04 0.99
N GLU A 481 44.14 39.73 1.55
CA GLU A 481 42.80 40.10 1.01
C GLU A 481 41.58 39.49 1.79
N LYS A 482 40.34 40.03 1.64
CA LYS A 482 39.11 39.65 2.41
C LYS A 482 37.79 39.73 1.58
N LEU A 483 36.77 38.84 1.72
CA LEU A 483 35.53 38.92 0.85
C LEU A 483 34.10 38.45 1.33
N LYS A 484 33.54 37.28 0.92
CA LYS A 484 32.27 37.24 0.11
C LYS A 484 30.86 36.86 0.66
N GLU A 485 30.61 35.63 1.12
CA GLU A 485 29.50 34.78 0.56
C GLU A 485 28.11 34.69 1.29
N SER A 486 26.98 34.41 0.59
CA SER A 486 25.61 34.43 1.22
C SER A 486 24.41 33.58 0.69
N GLU A 487 24.38 32.94 -0.50
CA GLU A 487 23.08 32.73 -1.21
C GLU A 487 22.32 31.37 -1.15
N GLU A 488 22.98 30.21 -1.00
CA GLU A 488 22.38 28.93 -1.47
C GLU A 488 21.24 28.31 -0.62
N LYS A 489 21.21 28.59 0.68
CA LYS A 489 20.49 27.78 1.71
C LYS A 489 18.96 27.68 1.52
N PHE A 490 18.37 28.54 0.70
CA PHE A 490 16.93 28.65 0.50
C PHE A 490 16.34 27.61 -0.47
N ARG A 491 17.06 27.26 -1.55
CA ARG A 491 16.53 26.39 -2.63
C ARG A 491 16.14 25.01 -2.12
N ASN A 492 16.85 24.54 -1.10
CA ASN A 492 16.71 23.20 -0.59
C ASN A 492 15.53 23.01 0.37
N ILE A 493 14.65 24.00 0.55
CA ILE A 493 13.56 23.92 1.53
C ILE A 493 12.24 23.39 0.95
N THR A 494 12.14 23.24 -0.37
CA THR A 494 10.82 23.39 -1.02
C THR A 494 10.32 22.21 -1.87
N GLU A 495 11.05 21.10 -2.04
CA GLU A 495 10.51 19.89 -2.73
C GLU A 495 10.93 18.45 -2.24
N GLN A 496 10.49 18.02 -1.04
CA GLN A 496 9.85 16.72 -0.62
C GLN A 496 8.42 16.96 -0.11
N SER A 497 7.97 18.20 -0.12
CA SER A 497 6.71 18.54 0.50
C SER A 497 5.57 17.63 -0.03
N LEU A 498 4.59 17.37 0.84
CA LEU A 498 3.29 16.82 0.45
C LEU A 498 2.19 17.90 0.56
N MET A 499 2.48 19.18 0.22
CA MET A 499 1.52 20.22 -0.24
C MET A 499 2.01 21.06 -1.45
N GLY A 500 1.16 21.41 -2.44
CA GLY A 500 1.55 21.90 -3.79
C GLY A 500 2.37 23.19 -4.00
N VAL A 501 3.56 23.37 -3.38
CA VAL A 501 4.37 24.61 -3.28
C VAL A 501 4.86 25.26 -4.60
N THR A 502 3.99 25.95 -5.32
CA THR A 502 4.37 26.86 -6.42
C THR A 502 4.83 28.23 -5.89
N ILE A 503 5.90 28.82 -6.46
CA ILE A 503 6.24 30.25 -6.31
C ILE A 503 6.07 31.00 -7.65
N VAL A 504 5.20 32.00 -7.65
CA VAL A 504 4.94 32.92 -8.77
C VAL A 504 5.48 34.32 -8.45
N GLN A 505 6.18 34.95 -9.38
CA GLN A 505 6.62 36.35 -9.30
C GLN A 505 6.64 36.94 -10.71
N ASP A 506 6.29 38.22 -10.85
CA ASP A 506 6.14 38.90 -12.15
C ASP A 506 5.20 38.16 -13.15
N ASN A 507 4.11 37.56 -12.64
CA ASN A 507 3.21 36.66 -13.39
C ASN A 507 3.87 35.47 -14.09
N LYS A 508 5.07 35.07 -13.65
CA LYS A 508 5.75 33.85 -14.10
C LYS A 508 5.99 32.91 -12.93
N ILE A 509 5.86 31.62 -13.19
CA ILE A 509 6.33 30.58 -12.29
C ILE A 509 7.86 30.67 -12.24
N LYS A 510 8.41 31.08 -11.09
CA LYS A 510 9.88 31.12 -10.88
C LYS A 510 10.40 29.79 -10.35
N TYR A 511 9.58 29.17 -9.52
CA TYR A 511 9.86 27.90 -8.90
C TYR A 511 8.56 27.11 -8.89
N ILE A 512 8.57 26.01 -9.62
CA ILE A 512 7.75 24.86 -9.30
C ILE A 512 8.68 23.69 -9.06
N ASN A 513 8.03 22.70 -8.52
CA ASN A 513 8.41 21.92 -7.38
C ASN A 513 7.88 20.54 -7.77
N GLN A 514 8.69 19.49 -8.04
CA GLN A 514 8.35 18.25 -8.79
C GLN A 514 6.86 18.02 -8.86
N GLN A 515 6.32 17.92 -7.65
CA GLN A 515 4.95 17.69 -7.43
C GLN A 515 4.21 19.07 -7.59
N VAL A 516 3.94 19.46 -8.85
CA VAL A 516 2.88 20.40 -9.30
C VAL A 516 2.32 20.06 -10.72
N ALA A 517 2.92 19.07 -11.37
CA ALA A 517 2.54 18.56 -12.69
C ALA A 517 1.47 17.43 -12.75
N ASP A 518 0.97 16.76 -11.70
CA ASP A 518 0.15 15.52 -11.82
C ASP A 518 -1.36 15.71 -11.58
N LEU A 519 -1.78 16.46 -10.53
CA LEU A 519 -3.21 16.77 -10.38
C LEU A 519 -3.65 17.61 -11.58
N SER A 520 -2.71 18.43 -12.10
CA SER A 520 -2.80 19.04 -13.42
C SER A 520 -2.62 18.03 -14.56
N GLY A 521 -1.67 17.08 -14.48
CA GLY A 521 -1.45 15.97 -15.42
C GLY A 521 -0.43 16.23 -16.54
N TYR A 522 0.37 17.28 -16.40
CA TYR A 522 1.45 17.77 -17.26
C TYR A 522 2.85 17.27 -16.80
N THR A 523 3.91 17.87 -17.31
CA THR A 523 5.27 17.76 -16.76
C THR A 523 5.77 19.11 -16.27
N ILE A 524 6.71 19.16 -15.31
CA ILE A 524 7.19 20.46 -14.80
C ILE A 524 7.82 21.34 -15.87
N ASP A 525 8.56 20.81 -16.84
CA ASP A 525 9.14 21.68 -17.87
C ASP A 525 8.10 22.14 -18.91
N GLU A 526 6.97 21.42 -19.05
CA GLU A 526 5.74 22.01 -19.63
C GLU A 526 5.19 23.13 -18.73
N VAL A 527 4.98 22.90 -17.44
CA VAL A 527 4.34 23.90 -16.55
C VAL A 527 5.23 25.14 -16.28
N LYS A 528 6.57 25.03 -16.34
CA LYS A 528 7.51 26.17 -16.34
C LYS A 528 7.45 26.99 -17.64
N THR A 529 6.99 26.41 -18.74
CA THR A 529 6.89 27.10 -20.05
C THR A 529 5.50 27.61 -20.38
N LEU A 530 4.44 27.11 -19.71
CA LEU A 530 3.09 27.67 -19.74
C LEU A 530 3.04 29.12 -19.20
N GLN A 531 2.17 29.94 -19.78
CA GLN A 531 1.80 31.24 -19.24
C GLN A 531 0.68 31.11 -18.20
N LEU A 532 0.66 32.00 -17.21
CA LEU A 532 -0.32 31.96 -16.11
C LEU A 532 -1.79 32.01 -16.59
N LYS A 533 -2.04 32.65 -17.74
CA LYS A 533 -3.37 32.71 -18.37
C LYS A 533 -3.86 31.32 -18.79
N GLU A 534 -2.97 30.47 -19.30
CA GLU A 534 -3.29 29.13 -19.79
C GLU A 534 -3.64 28.19 -18.63
N LEU A 535 -2.96 28.34 -17.49
CA LEU A 535 -3.29 27.62 -16.26
C LEU A 535 -4.69 27.97 -15.73
N PHE A 536 -5.14 29.22 -15.84
CA PHE A 536 -6.52 29.59 -15.51
C PHE A 536 -7.57 28.98 -16.45
N GLU A 537 -7.19 28.48 -17.64
CA GLU A 537 -8.12 27.78 -18.55
C GLU A 537 -8.48 26.38 -18.03
N SER A 538 -7.64 25.79 -17.17
CA SER A 538 -7.95 24.52 -16.49
C SER A 538 -9.03 24.63 -15.40
N ILE A 539 -9.38 25.84 -14.94
CA ILE A 539 -10.35 26.04 -13.85
C ILE A 539 -11.78 25.97 -14.38
N HIS A 540 -12.66 25.28 -13.65
CA HIS A 540 -14.06 25.13 -14.01
C HIS A 540 -14.75 26.50 -14.21
N PRO A 541 -15.54 26.72 -15.28
CA PRO A 541 -16.03 28.07 -15.65
C PRO A 541 -16.74 28.83 -14.53
N GLU A 542 -17.53 28.14 -13.71
CA GLU A 542 -18.25 28.71 -12.56
C GLU A 542 -17.30 29.23 -11.47
N ASP A 543 -16.20 28.52 -11.21
CA ASP A 543 -15.24 28.83 -10.14
C ASP A 543 -14.16 29.81 -10.64
N LYS A 544 -13.86 29.78 -11.95
CA LYS A 544 -12.79 30.55 -12.62
C LYS A 544 -12.85 32.04 -12.28
N ARG A 545 -14.05 32.64 -12.19
CA ARG A 545 -14.20 34.06 -11.80
C ARG A 545 -13.68 34.32 -10.40
N MET A 546 -14.07 33.51 -9.42
CA MET A 546 -13.64 33.65 -8.02
C MET A 546 -12.13 33.47 -7.88
N VAL A 547 -11.56 32.43 -8.49
CA VAL A 547 -10.12 32.13 -8.36
C VAL A 547 -9.25 33.22 -8.99
N MET A 548 -9.65 33.73 -10.16
CA MET A 548 -8.95 34.85 -10.81
C MET A 548 -9.08 36.15 -10.02
N GLU A 549 -10.26 36.46 -9.46
CA GLU A 549 -10.48 37.65 -8.63
C GLU A 549 -9.59 37.64 -7.38
N GLN A 550 -9.52 36.51 -6.66
CA GLN A 550 -8.68 36.38 -5.46
C GLN A 550 -7.17 36.41 -5.79
N PHE A 551 -6.75 35.90 -6.95
CA PHE A 551 -5.36 36.02 -7.40
C PHE A 551 -4.97 37.46 -7.74
N MET A 552 -5.85 38.21 -8.41
CA MET A 552 -5.59 39.62 -8.77
C MET A 552 -5.55 40.52 -7.53
N LYS A 553 -6.54 40.43 -6.62
CA LYS A 553 -6.54 41.17 -5.35
C LYS A 553 -5.26 40.97 -4.53
N LYS A 554 -4.63 39.79 -4.63
CA LYS A 554 -3.37 39.45 -3.98
C LYS A 554 -2.13 40.04 -4.65
N GLN A 555 -2.17 40.29 -5.95
CA GLN A 555 -1.11 41.04 -6.68
C GLN A 555 -1.19 42.53 -6.38
N GLU A 556 -2.41 43.06 -6.27
CA GLU A 556 -2.72 44.46 -5.94
C GLU A 556 -2.50 44.80 -4.45
N GLY A 557 -2.15 43.81 -3.62
CA GLY A 557 -1.85 44.00 -2.19
C GLY A 557 -3.07 44.26 -1.31
N SER A 558 -4.28 43.90 -1.77
CA SER A 558 -5.52 44.06 -1.00
C SER A 558 -5.48 43.28 0.32
N GLN A 559 -6.04 43.86 1.38
CA GLN A 559 -6.20 43.20 2.68
C GLN A 559 -7.36 42.20 2.71
N ASP A 560 -8.33 42.33 1.78
CA ASP A 560 -9.53 41.50 1.69
C ASP A 560 -9.32 40.35 0.68
N VAL A 561 -8.33 39.50 0.97
CA VAL A 561 -7.93 38.34 0.14
C VAL A 561 -8.20 37.04 0.90
N ILE A 562 -9.06 36.21 0.32
CA ILE A 562 -9.35 34.87 0.85
C ILE A 562 -8.17 33.96 0.51
N ASN A 563 -7.34 33.67 1.51
CA ASN A 563 -6.11 32.91 1.32
C ASN A 563 -6.31 31.39 1.26
N HIS A 564 -7.47 30.88 1.69
CA HIS A 564 -7.83 29.45 1.68
C HIS A 564 -9.25 29.27 1.07
N TYR A 565 -9.38 28.51 -0.02
CA TYR A 565 -10.68 28.23 -0.66
C TYR A 565 -10.67 26.95 -1.53
N GLN A 566 -11.86 26.42 -1.84
CA GLN A 566 -12.06 25.21 -2.65
C GLN A 566 -12.61 25.54 -4.04
N TYR A 567 -12.15 24.82 -5.07
CA TYR A 567 -12.57 25.03 -6.47
C TYR A 567 -12.29 23.80 -7.35
N ARG A 568 -12.99 23.68 -8.47
CA ARG A 568 -12.81 22.60 -9.46
C ARG A 568 -11.79 22.97 -10.53
N ILE A 569 -10.95 22.01 -10.92
CA ILE A 569 -10.16 22.04 -12.15
C ILE A 569 -10.50 20.86 -13.07
N PHE A 570 -10.19 21.00 -14.35
CA PHE A 570 -10.02 19.90 -15.29
C PHE A 570 -8.54 19.54 -15.38
N ASN A 571 -8.18 18.28 -15.15
CA ASN A 571 -6.83 17.80 -15.41
C ASN A 571 -6.59 17.60 -16.94
N LYS A 572 -5.35 17.31 -17.35
CA LYS A 572 -4.94 17.09 -18.75
C LYS A 572 -5.69 15.95 -19.46
N LYS A 573 -6.45 15.12 -18.73
CA LYS A 573 -7.32 14.04 -19.25
C LYS A 573 -8.81 14.42 -19.24
N GLY A 574 -9.16 15.69 -18.99
CA GLY A 574 -10.52 16.21 -19.01
C GLY A 574 -11.39 15.85 -17.80
N LYS A 575 -10.83 15.24 -16.75
CA LYS A 575 -11.58 14.88 -15.54
C LYS A 575 -11.67 16.06 -14.58
N ILE A 576 -12.88 16.32 -14.05
CA ILE A 576 -13.08 17.27 -12.94
C ILE A 576 -12.43 16.73 -11.66
N VAL A 577 -11.63 17.57 -11.01
CA VAL A 577 -11.01 17.36 -9.71
C VAL A 577 -11.36 18.55 -8.82
N TRP A 578 -11.94 18.30 -7.64
CA TRP A 578 -12.14 19.34 -6.62
C TRP A 578 -10.86 19.54 -5.82
N LEU A 579 -10.32 20.76 -5.82
CA LEU A 579 -9.15 21.14 -5.05
C LEU A 579 -9.51 21.99 -3.82
N ASP A 580 -8.66 21.92 -2.81
CA ASP A 580 -8.61 22.81 -1.64
C ASP A 580 -7.26 23.53 -1.60
N ASN A 581 -7.24 24.86 -1.59
CA ASN A 581 -6.07 25.66 -1.93
C ASN A 581 -5.72 26.68 -0.84
N LEU A 582 -4.44 26.82 -0.50
CA LEU A 582 -3.89 27.78 0.46
C LEU A 582 -2.75 28.59 -0.17
N SER A 583 -2.61 29.89 0.11
CA SER A 583 -1.52 30.71 -0.46
C SER A 583 -1.05 31.88 0.41
N LYS A 584 0.21 32.31 0.28
CA LYS A 584 0.84 33.39 1.06
C LYS A 584 1.93 34.13 0.25
N THR A 585 2.22 35.38 0.57
CA THR A 585 3.29 36.17 -0.08
C THR A 585 4.61 36.09 0.71
N ILE A 586 5.74 36.04 0.00
CA ILE A 586 7.12 35.95 0.51
C ILE A 586 8.03 36.97 -0.22
N ASN A 587 9.28 37.15 0.24
CA ASN A 587 10.29 37.92 -0.49
C ASN A 587 11.30 36.94 -1.14
N TYR A 588 11.55 37.10 -2.44
CA TYR A 588 12.43 36.25 -3.24
C TYR A 588 13.30 37.13 -4.16
N MET A 589 14.62 37.00 -4.04
CA MET A 589 15.61 37.86 -4.72
C MET A 589 15.33 39.38 -4.59
N GLY A 590 14.91 39.81 -3.39
CA GLY A 590 14.69 41.22 -3.05
C GLY A 590 13.36 41.81 -3.52
N ARG A 591 12.44 41.00 -4.06
CA ARG A 591 11.10 41.43 -4.50
C ARG A 591 10.01 40.48 -3.97
N PRO A 592 8.76 40.95 -3.76
CA PRO A 592 7.66 40.08 -3.35
C PRO A 592 7.37 38.97 -4.39
N ALA A 593 6.87 37.83 -3.91
CA ALA A 593 6.49 36.65 -4.69
C ALA A 593 5.36 35.88 -3.97
N ASN A 594 4.51 35.15 -4.69
CA ASN A 594 3.37 34.40 -4.13
C ASN A 594 3.65 32.90 -4.09
N LEU A 595 3.56 32.32 -2.89
CA LEU A 595 3.65 30.90 -2.54
C LEU A 595 2.24 30.29 -2.49
N ILE A 596 1.98 29.15 -3.14
CA ILE A 596 0.65 28.54 -3.31
C ILE A 596 0.73 27.02 -3.05
N THR A 597 -0.25 26.37 -2.40
CA THR A 597 -0.29 24.92 -2.09
C THR A 597 -1.71 24.32 -2.14
N VAL A 598 -1.91 23.08 -2.66
CA VAL A 598 -3.27 22.55 -3.02
C VAL A 598 -3.52 21.05 -2.69
N ILE A 599 -4.71 20.66 -2.17
CA ILE A 599 -5.24 19.29 -1.86
C ILE A 599 -6.31 18.88 -2.90
N ASP A 600 -6.62 17.59 -3.09
CA ASP A 600 -7.85 17.06 -3.77
C ASP A 600 -8.87 16.55 -2.72
N ILE A 601 -10.17 16.77 -2.94
CA ILE A 601 -11.29 16.42 -2.05
C ILE A 601 -12.50 15.75 -2.75
N THR A 602 -12.33 15.30 -4.00
CA THR A 602 -13.43 15.03 -4.97
C THR A 602 -14.56 14.10 -4.50
N GLU A 603 -14.28 12.99 -3.80
CA GLU A 603 -15.29 11.96 -3.51
C GLU A 603 -16.41 12.41 -2.57
N ARG A 604 -16.18 13.45 -1.75
CA ARG A 604 -17.10 13.89 -0.69
C ARG A 604 -18.42 14.48 -1.21
N LYS A 605 -18.51 14.86 -2.49
CA LYS A 605 -19.61 15.72 -3.00
C LYS A 605 -20.78 15.02 -3.72
N LEU A 606 -20.68 13.73 -4.06
CA LEU A 606 -21.67 13.04 -4.92
C LEU A 606 -22.84 12.35 -4.16
N ALA A 607 -23.02 12.64 -2.86
CA ALA A 607 -23.97 11.94 -2.01
C ALA A 607 -25.30 12.68 -1.76
N GLU A 608 -25.39 13.99 -2.03
CA GLU A 608 -26.41 14.86 -1.40
C GLU A 608 -27.72 15.06 -2.18
N GLU A 609 -27.82 14.70 -3.48
CA GLU A 609 -28.92 15.16 -4.36
C GLU A 609 -30.17 14.24 -4.46
N ARG A 610 -30.14 13.01 -3.93
CA ARG A 610 -30.97 11.90 -4.44
C ARG A 610 -32.41 11.73 -3.86
N LEU A 611 -33.05 12.79 -3.30
CA LEU A 611 -34.11 12.62 -2.27
C LEU A 611 -35.52 13.25 -2.55
N LYS A 612 -35.86 13.75 -3.76
CA LYS A 612 -36.80 14.90 -3.87
C LYS A 612 -38.02 14.82 -4.84
N GLU A 613 -38.63 13.65 -5.13
CA GLU A 613 -39.52 13.52 -6.32
C GLU A 613 -40.63 12.43 -6.24
N SER A 614 -41.81 12.62 -5.62
CA SER A 614 -42.80 11.51 -5.44
C SER A 614 -44.32 11.80 -5.16
N GLU A 615 -44.87 13.02 -5.22
CA GLU A 615 -46.02 13.37 -4.35
C GLU A 615 -47.51 13.19 -4.80
N GLU A 616 -47.92 13.01 -6.07
CA GLU A 616 -49.29 13.38 -6.52
C GLU A 616 -50.11 12.37 -7.38
N LYS A 617 -51.38 12.06 -6.98
CA LYS A 617 -52.65 11.87 -7.78
C LYS A 617 -53.85 11.30 -6.96
N PHE A 618 -55.10 11.70 -7.26
CA PHE A 618 -56.37 11.12 -6.69
C PHE A 618 -57.66 11.59 -7.44
N ARG A 619 -58.84 10.97 -7.18
CA ARG A 619 -60.24 11.49 -7.30
C ARG A 619 -61.05 11.44 -8.63
N THR A 620 -61.81 10.35 -8.90
CA THR A 620 -62.95 10.29 -9.88
C THR A 620 -64.04 9.29 -9.41
N ILE A 621 -65.35 9.60 -9.61
CA ILE A 621 -66.50 8.90 -8.95
C ILE A 621 -67.76 8.82 -9.86
N THR A 622 -68.76 8.00 -9.49
CA THR A 622 -70.15 7.89 -10.02
C THR A 622 -70.37 7.28 -11.40
N GLU A 623 -69.37 7.21 -12.27
CA GLU A 623 -69.31 6.21 -13.36
C GLU A 623 -68.99 4.81 -12.79
N GLN A 624 -69.64 4.46 -11.67
CA GLN A 624 -69.19 3.45 -10.69
C GLN A 624 -70.38 2.81 -9.92
N SER A 625 -71.60 2.81 -10.47
CA SER A 625 -72.78 2.28 -9.75
C SER A 625 -72.87 0.75 -9.81
N LEU A 626 -72.47 0.10 -8.72
CA LEU A 626 -71.94 -1.27 -8.63
C LEU A 626 -72.87 -2.47 -8.96
N MET A 627 -74.12 -2.30 -9.39
CA MET A 627 -75.07 -3.41 -9.61
C MET A 627 -75.61 -3.47 -11.04
N GLY A 628 -75.75 -4.68 -11.59
CA GLY A 628 -76.41 -4.90 -12.88
C GLY A 628 -77.93 -4.96 -12.76
N VAL A 629 -78.65 -4.25 -13.64
CA VAL A 629 -80.13 -4.24 -13.68
C VAL A 629 -80.64 -4.40 -15.11
N THR A 630 -81.60 -5.31 -15.33
CA THR A 630 -82.30 -5.51 -16.61
C THR A 630 -83.81 -5.82 -16.44
N ILE A 631 -84.59 -5.69 -17.51
CA ILE A 631 -86.06 -5.94 -17.54
C ILE A 631 -86.42 -6.67 -18.84
N ILE A 632 -87.31 -7.66 -18.78
CA ILE A 632 -87.70 -8.53 -19.90
C ILE A 632 -89.24 -8.63 -20.00
N GLN A 633 -89.82 -8.40 -21.18
CA GLN A 633 -91.26 -8.48 -21.46
C GLN A 633 -91.53 -9.03 -22.87
N ASP A 634 -92.63 -9.77 -23.06
CA ASP A 634 -93.03 -10.37 -24.35
C ASP A 634 -91.85 -11.10 -25.05
N ASN A 635 -91.05 -11.81 -24.26
CA ASN A 635 -89.84 -12.54 -24.69
C ASN A 635 -88.71 -11.66 -25.29
N LYS A 636 -88.62 -10.37 -24.88
CA LYS A 636 -87.60 -9.38 -25.29
C LYS A 636 -87.10 -8.48 -24.15
N VAL A 637 -85.83 -8.08 -24.21
CA VAL A 637 -85.20 -7.15 -23.24
C VAL A 637 -85.69 -5.71 -23.44
N GLN A 638 -85.90 -4.97 -22.36
CA GLN A 638 -86.47 -3.61 -22.34
C GLN A 638 -85.53 -2.54 -21.74
N TYR A 639 -84.65 -2.91 -20.79
CA TYR A 639 -83.78 -1.97 -20.08
C TYR A 639 -82.45 -2.62 -19.66
N ILE A 640 -81.40 -1.81 -19.51
CA ILE A 640 -80.03 -2.21 -19.13
C ILE A 640 -79.26 -0.97 -18.64
N ASN A 641 -78.35 -1.13 -17.66
CA ASN A 641 -77.41 -0.09 -17.22
C ASN A 641 -75.96 -0.43 -17.62
N GLN A 642 -75.03 0.54 -17.51
CA GLN A 642 -73.61 0.36 -17.85
C GLN A 642 -73.01 -0.91 -17.21
N GLN A 643 -73.27 -1.14 -15.92
CA GLN A 643 -72.80 -2.33 -15.21
C GLN A 643 -73.34 -3.62 -15.82
N PHE A 644 -74.64 -3.73 -16.15
CA PHE A 644 -75.19 -4.94 -16.77
C PHE A 644 -74.70 -5.13 -18.22
N ALA A 645 -74.42 -4.05 -18.95
CA ALA A 645 -73.79 -4.10 -20.27
C ALA A 645 -72.36 -4.67 -20.18
N GLU A 646 -71.56 -4.21 -19.22
CA GLU A 646 -70.21 -4.73 -18.95
C GLU A 646 -70.23 -6.20 -18.47
N LEU A 647 -71.19 -6.56 -17.62
CA LEU A 647 -71.35 -7.93 -17.12
C LEU A 647 -71.82 -8.92 -18.19
N SER A 648 -72.67 -8.50 -19.13
CA SER A 648 -73.13 -9.34 -20.25
C SER A 648 -72.21 -9.28 -21.48
N GLY A 649 -71.34 -8.26 -21.59
CA GLY A 649 -70.48 -8.04 -22.76
C GLY A 649 -71.23 -7.65 -24.04
N TYR A 650 -72.51 -7.30 -23.95
CA TYR A 650 -73.29 -6.72 -25.03
C TYR A 650 -73.41 -5.21 -24.81
N THR A 651 -73.30 -4.42 -25.89
CA THR A 651 -73.59 -2.99 -25.77
C THR A 651 -75.06 -2.76 -25.40
N ILE A 652 -75.34 -1.60 -24.80
CA ILE A 652 -76.67 -1.22 -24.29
C ILE A 652 -77.79 -1.36 -25.35
N ASP A 653 -77.47 -1.19 -26.63
CA ASP A 653 -78.47 -1.29 -27.71
C ASP A 653 -78.50 -2.65 -28.40
N GLU A 654 -77.37 -3.37 -28.50
CA GLU A 654 -77.35 -4.76 -28.93
C GLU A 654 -78.14 -5.65 -27.97
N ALA A 655 -77.98 -5.47 -26.66
CA ALA A 655 -78.67 -6.24 -25.63
C ALA A 655 -80.20 -6.13 -25.71
N LYS A 656 -80.73 -4.99 -26.19
CA LYS A 656 -82.18 -4.77 -26.42
C LYS A 656 -82.70 -5.44 -27.70
N SER A 657 -81.83 -5.76 -28.64
CA SER A 657 -82.20 -6.34 -29.94
C SER A 657 -82.38 -7.86 -29.92
N LEU A 658 -81.87 -8.53 -28.88
CA LEU A 658 -81.89 -10.00 -28.73
C LEU A 658 -83.32 -10.55 -28.54
N GLN A 659 -83.61 -11.65 -29.25
CA GLN A 659 -84.78 -12.50 -29.01
C GLN A 659 -84.47 -13.61 -28.01
N LEU A 660 -85.50 -14.19 -27.40
CA LEU A 660 -85.38 -15.24 -26.37
C LEU A 660 -84.44 -16.40 -26.76
N LYS A 661 -84.39 -16.78 -28.04
CA LYS A 661 -83.53 -17.86 -28.52
C LYS A 661 -82.03 -17.50 -28.48
N GLU A 662 -81.70 -16.22 -28.69
CA GLU A 662 -80.33 -15.69 -28.58
C GLU A 662 -79.97 -15.43 -27.11
N ILE A 663 -80.92 -14.95 -26.29
CA ILE A 663 -80.77 -14.80 -24.83
C ILE A 663 -80.47 -16.17 -24.18
N TYR A 664 -81.06 -17.26 -24.67
CA TYR A 664 -80.76 -18.62 -24.23
C TYR A 664 -79.31 -19.06 -24.54
N GLU A 665 -78.71 -18.54 -25.62
CA GLU A 665 -77.31 -18.84 -25.96
C GLU A 665 -76.31 -18.11 -25.06
N VAL A 666 -76.70 -16.95 -24.50
CA VAL A 666 -75.92 -16.20 -23.49
C VAL A 666 -75.82 -16.94 -22.14
N ILE A 667 -76.65 -17.95 -21.86
CA ILE A 667 -76.53 -18.78 -20.64
C ILE A 667 -75.52 -19.91 -20.86
N HIS A 668 -74.73 -20.27 -19.84
CA HIS A 668 -73.74 -21.35 -19.93
C HIS A 668 -74.40 -22.72 -20.21
N PRO A 669 -73.86 -23.58 -21.12
CA PRO A 669 -74.51 -24.82 -21.57
C PRO A 669 -75.03 -25.75 -20.47
N GLU A 670 -74.30 -25.88 -19.36
CA GLU A 670 -74.69 -26.72 -18.22
C GLU A 670 -75.89 -26.14 -17.45
N ASP A 671 -75.98 -24.81 -17.35
CA ASP A 671 -76.98 -24.11 -16.54
C ASP A 671 -78.27 -23.83 -17.35
N ARG A 672 -78.16 -23.80 -18.69
CA ARG A 672 -79.28 -23.57 -19.63
C ARG A 672 -80.54 -24.37 -19.28
N LYS A 673 -80.39 -25.65 -18.93
CA LYS A 673 -81.54 -26.51 -18.59
C LYS A 673 -82.29 -25.99 -17.37
N MET A 674 -81.57 -25.65 -16.30
CA MET A 674 -82.15 -25.12 -15.06
C MET A 674 -82.83 -23.76 -15.29
N VAL A 675 -82.12 -22.82 -15.92
CA VAL A 675 -82.66 -21.46 -16.13
C VAL A 675 -83.89 -21.47 -17.04
N MET A 676 -83.88 -22.31 -18.08
CA MET A 676 -85.03 -22.47 -18.99
C MET A 676 -86.20 -23.20 -18.31
N GLU A 677 -85.96 -24.18 -17.45
CA GLU A 677 -87.02 -24.82 -16.66
C GLU A 677 -87.72 -23.79 -15.74
N GLN A 678 -86.96 -22.94 -15.05
CA GLN A 678 -87.50 -21.87 -14.21
C GLN A 678 -88.25 -20.81 -15.03
N PHE A 679 -87.77 -20.48 -16.23
CA PHE A 679 -88.46 -19.54 -17.15
C PHE A 679 -89.79 -20.11 -17.67
N MET A 680 -89.82 -21.38 -18.06
CA MET A 680 -91.06 -22.03 -18.53
C MET A 680 -92.08 -22.18 -17.40
N LYS A 681 -91.67 -22.59 -16.20
CA LYS A 681 -92.55 -22.65 -15.02
C LYS A 681 -93.17 -21.29 -14.69
N LYS A 682 -92.47 -20.17 -14.92
CA LYS A 682 -93.04 -18.80 -14.82
C LYS A 682 -94.12 -18.53 -15.88
N GLN A 683 -93.86 -18.84 -17.15
CA GLN A 683 -94.80 -18.64 -18.25
C GLN A 683 -96.09 -19.45 -18.08
N GLU A 684 -95.98 -20.68 -17.59
CA GLU A 684 -97.10 -21.59 -17.34
C GLU A 684 -97.89 -21.26 -16.05
N GLY A 685 -97.46 -20.25 -15.28
CA GLY A 685 -98.11 -19.87 -14.02
C GLY A 685 -97.95 -20.90 -12.90
N SER A 686 -96.92 -21.76 -12.97
CA SER A 686 -96.66 -22.79 -11.98
C SER A 686 -96.34 -22.18 -10.60
N GLN A 687 -96.81 -22.84 -9.55
CA GLN A 687 -96.47 -22.47 -8.17
C GLN A 687 -95.04 -22.93 -7.77
N ASP A 688 -94.43 -23.83 -8.55
CA ASP A 688 -93.11 -24.43 -8.29
C ASP A 688 -91.96 -23.60 -8.93
N VAL A 689 -91.98 -22.28 -8.73
CA VAL A 689 -91.02 -21.33 -9.35
C VAL A 689 -90.01 -20.82 -8.32
N THR A 690 -88.73 -21.05 -8.61
CA THR A 690 -87.60 -20.47 -7.87
C THR A 690 -87.26 -19.08 -8.43
N ASN A 691 -87.42 -18.02 -7.64
CA ASN A 691 -87.19 -16.64 -8.08
C ASN A 691 -85.75 -16.13 -7.84
N HIS A 692 -84.98 -16.80 -6.98
CA HIS A 692 -83.59 -16.50 -6.65
C HIS A 692 -82.72 -17.74 -6.88
N TYR A 693 -81.75 -17.65 -7.78
CA TYR A 693 -80.80 -18.72 -8.09
C TYR A 693 -79.52 -18.17 -8.72
N GLN A 694 -78.40 -18.87 -8.53
CA GLN A 694 -77.10 -18.52 -9.11
C GLN A 694 -76.90 -19.29 -10.42
N TYR A 695 -76.42 -18.63 -11.47
CA TYR A 695 -76.09 -19.28 -12.74
C TYR A 695 -74.99 -18.54 -13.50
N ARG A 696 -74.36 -19.23 -14.45
CA ARG A 696 -73.33 -18.67 -15.32
C ARG A 696 -73.94 -18.13 -16.62
N ILE A 697 -73.52 -16.94 -17.01
CA ILE A 697 -73.65 -16.47 -18.39
C ILE A 697 -72.30 -16.52 -19.10
N ILE A 698 -72.34 -16.52 -20.42
CA ILE A 698 -71.19 -16.37 -21.31
C ILE A 698 -71.33 -15.00 -21.97
N LYS A 699 -70.38 -14.09 -21.71
CA LYS A 699 -70.29 -12.81 -22.41
C LYS A 699 -70.12 -13.04 -23.91
N LYS A 700 -70.46 -12.04 -24.71
CA LYS A 700 -70.22 -12.02 -26.17
C LYS A 700 -68.77 -12.35 -26.60
N THR A 701 -67.80 -12.21 -25.70
CA THR A 701 -66.38 -12.56 -25.85
C THR A 701 -66.03 -14.04 -25.59
N GLY A 702 -66.96 -14.84 -25.06
CA GLY A 702 -66.72 -16.22 -24.59
C GLY A 702 -66.36 -16.34 -23.10
N GLU A 703 -66.25 -15.22 -22.38
CA GLU A 703 -65.91 -15.19 -20.94
C GLU A 703 -67.10 -15.61 -20.06
N ILE A 704 -66.86 -16.43 -19.04
CA ILE A 704 -67.91 -16.94 -18.14
C ILE A 704 -68.05 -16.04 -16.90
N VAL A 705 -69.27 -15.60 -16.58
CA VAL A 705 -69.61 -14.77 -15.40
C VAL A 705 -70.63 -15.48 -14.53
N TRP A 706 -70.35 -15.61 -13.24
CA TRP A 706 -71.31 -16.08 -12.24
C TRP A 706 -72.20 -14.93 -11.74
N LEU A 707 -73.49 -15.05 -11.99
CA LEU A 707 -74.50 -14.07 -11.56
C LEU A 707 -75.36 -14.63 -10.43
N ASP A 708 -75.49 -13.86 -9.35
CA ASP A 708 -76.53 -14.08 -8.34
C ASP A 708 -77.79 -13.33 -8.76
N ASN A 709 -78.76 -14.09 -9.29
CA ASN A 709 -79.93 -13.54 -9.97
C ASN A 709 -81.14 -13.51 -9.05
N PHE A 710 -81.68 -12.31 -8.87
CA PHE A 710 -82.98 -12.07 -8.25
C PHE A 710 -83.95 -11.64 -9.36
N SER A 711 -84.85 -12.57 -9.73
CA SER A 711 -85.80 -12.39 -10.82
C SER A 711 -87.24 -12.33 -10.26
N LYS A 712 -87.99 -11.27 -10.58
CA LYS A 712 -89.37 -11.13 -10.11
C LYS A 712 -90.28 -10.57 -11.19
N THR A 713 -91.40 -11.25 -11.38
CA THR A 713 -92.43 -10.81 -12.31
C THR A 713 -93.13 -9.57 -11.75
N ILE A 714 -93.02 -8.46 -12.49
CA ILE A 714 -93.65 -7.16 -12.28
C ILE A 714 -94.74 -6.94 -13.34
N ASN A 715 -95.60 -5.94 -13.12
CA ASN A 715 -96.46 -5.41 -14.16
C ASN A 715 -95.76 -4.20 -14.81
N PHE A 716 -95.37 -4.33 -16.07
CA PHE A 716 -94.66 -3.32 -16.85
C PHE A 716 -95.49 -2.98 -18.09
N MET A 717 -95.70 -1.68 -18.35
CA MET A 717 -96.57 -1.19 -19.44
C MET A 717 -97.96 -1.87 -19.53
N GLY A 718 -98.52 -2.29 -18.39
CA GLY A 718 -99.85 -2.91 -18.30
C GLY A 718 -99.90 -4.41 -18.59
N ARG A 719 -98.75 -5.08 -18.80
CA ARG A 719 -98.64 -6.53 -18.99
C ARG A 719 -97.56 -7.14 -18.07
N PRO A 720 -97.54 -8.47 -17.85
CA PRO A 720 -96.47 -9.12 -17.09
C PRO A 720 -95.09 -8.93 -17.74
N ALA A 721 -94.05 -8.81 -16.91
CA ALA A 721 -92.64 -8.70 -17.31
C ALA A 721 -91.75 -9.19 -16.16
N ASP A 722 -90.58 -9.78 -16.41
CA ASP A 722 -89.61 -10.08 -15.35
C ASP A 722 -88.61 -8.93 -15.19
N LEU A 723 -88.52 -8.39 -13.97
CA LEU A 723 -87.41 -7.57 -13.51
C LEU A 723 -86.30 -8.51 -13.02
N VAL A 724 -85.07 -8.30 -13.50
CA VAL A 724 -83.89 -9.10 -13.15
C VAL A 724 -82.79 -8.17 -12.66
N THR A 725 -82.42 -8.31 -11.38
CA THR A 725 -81.23 -7.67 -10.81
C THR A 725 -80.17 -8.74 -10.57
N VAL A 726 -78.95 -8.49 -11.03
CA VAL A 726 -77.83 -9.41 -10.89
C VAL A 726 -76.66 -8.75 -10.17
N ILE A 727 -76.07 -9.50 -9.25
CA ILE A 727 -74.79 -9.18 -8.63
C ILE A 727 -73.78 -10.14 -9.23
N ASP A 728 -72.65 -9.61 -9.71
CA ASP A 728 -71.52 -10.46 -10.07
C ASP A 728 -70.92 -11.07 -8.80
N ILE A 729 -70.91 -12.40 -8.75
CA ILE A 729 -70.33 -13.18 -7.66
C ILE A 729 -69.13 -14.02 -8.13
N THR A 730 -68.64 -13.78 -9.36
CA THR A 730 -67.45 -14.44 -9.92
C THR A 730 -66.24 -14.22 -9.04
N GLU A 731 -66.00 -12.99 -8.58
CA GLU A 731 -64.93 -12.70 -7.61
C GLU A 731 -65.11 -13.44 -6.29
N ARG A 732 -66.34 -13.57 -5.78
CA ARG A 732 -66.60 -14.30 -4.53
C ARG A 732 -66.21 -15.78 -4.68
N LYS A 733 -66.60 -16.41 -5.79
CA LYS A 733 -66.28 -17.83 -6.04
C LYS A 733 -64.78 -18.04 -6.27
N LEU A 734 -64.15 -17.19 -7.06
CA LEU A 734 -62.70 -17.21 -7.26
C LEU A 734 -61.93 -16.92 -5.95
N ALA A 735 -62.43 -16.07 -5.05
CA ALA A 735 -61.80 -15.81 -3.76
C ALA A 735 -61.89 -17.00 -2.80
N GLU A 736 -63.02 -17.74 -2.81
CA GLU A 736 -63.19 -18.98 -2.04
C GLU A 736 -62.19 -20.07 -2.51
N GLU A 737 -61.87 -20.14 -3.81
CA GLU A 737 -60.85 -21.05 -4.36
C GLU A 737 -59.40 -20.56 -4.12
N ARG A 738 -59.09 -19.30 -4.45
CA ARG A 738 -57.76 -18.68 -4.22
C ARG A 738 -57.30 -18.76 -2.77
N LEU A 739 -58.22 -18.67 -1.80
CA LEU A 739 -57.92 -18.82 -0.38
C LEU A 739 -57.39 -20.22 -0.04
N LYS A 740 -57.88 -21.25 -0.73
CA LYS A 740 -57.42 -22.63 -0.57
C LYS A 740 -56.07 -22.86 -1.28
N GLU A 741 -55.93 -22.40 -2.53
CA GLU A 741 -54.66 -22.46 -3.27
C GLU A 741 -53.53 -21.74 -2.54
N SER A 742 -53.84 -20.59 -1.94
CA SER A 742 -52.95 -19.86 -1.04
C SER A 742 -52.40 -20.74 0.08
N GLN A 743 -53.28 -21.36 0.88
CA GLN A 743 -52.86 -22.07 2.08
C GLN A 743 -51.88 -23.23 1.79
N GLU A 744 -52.06 -23.93 0.67
CA GLU A 744 -51.13 -24.99 0.23
C GLU A 744 -49.83 -24.40 -0.35
N LYS A 745 -49.92 -23.36 -1.19
CA LYS A 745 -48.76 -22.65 -1.75
C LYS A 745 -47.81 -22.13 -0.67
N TYR A 746 -48.34 -21.51 0.39
CA TYR A 746 -47.51 -20.92 1.44
C TYR A 746 -46.91 -21.95 2.41
N LYS A 747 -47.55 -23.11 2.58
CA LYS A 747 -46.95 -24.25 3.30
C LYS A 747 -45.68 -24.72 2.59
N ASN A 748 -45.67 -24.75 1.26
CA ASN A 748 -44.49 -25.10 0.48
C ASN A 748 -43.44 -23.98 0.55
N MET A 749 -43.82 -22.72 0.28
CA MET A 749 -42.89 -21.58 0.29
C MET A 749 -42.12 -21.38 1.61
N ILE A 750 -42.63 -21.81 2.78
CA ILE A 750 -41.91 -21.77 4.06
C ILE A 750 -40.98 -22.98 4.24
N ASN A 751 -41.37 -24.13 3.71
CA ASN A 751 -40.56 -25.37 3.76
C ASN A 751 -39.39 -25.35 2.77
N ASP A 752 -39.55 -24.64 1.65
CA ASP A 752 -38.57 -24.50 0.56
C ASP A 752 -37.56 -23.34 0.81
N LEU A 753 -37.57 -22.73 2.00
CA LEU A 753 -36.56 -21.75 2.39
C LEU A 753 -35.24 -22.43 2.77
N ASP A 754 -34.15 -21.96 2.17
CA ASP A 754 -32.76 -22.29 2.56
C ASP A 754 -32.38 -21.73 3.97
N LEU A 755 -33.29 -21.00 4.63
CA LEU A 755 -33.16 -20.43 5.98
C LEU A 755 -34.04 -21.18 6.98
N GLY A 756 -33.57 -21.30 8.23
CA GLY A 756 -34.27 -22.03 9.28
C GLY A 756 -35.39 -21.24 9.93
N PHE A 757 -36.63 -21.36 9.44
CA PHE A 757 -37.80 -20.73 10.06
C PHE A 757 -38.25 -21.47 11.34
N PHE A 758 -38.62 -20.69 12.36
CA PHE A 758 -39.27 -21.18 13.59
C PHE A 758 -40.42 -20.28 14.07
N GLN A 759 -41.34 -20.89 14.80
CA GLN A 759 -42.36 -20.23 15.62
C GLN A 759 -42.27 -20.82 17.04
N ALA A 760 -42.36 -19.98 18.06
CA ALA A 760 -42.28 -20.38 19.47
C ALA A 760 -43.24 -19.53 20.34
N LYS A 761 -43.55 -20.01 21.54
CA LYS A 761 -44.18 -19.20 22.59
C LYS A 761 -43.18 -18.19 23.15
N TRP A 762 -43.69 -17.14 23.81
CA TRP A 762 -42.86 -16.17 24.53
C TRP A 762 -41.88 -16.82 25.53
N ASP A 763 -42.26 -17.94 26.16
CA ASP A 763 -41.38 -18.66 27.09
C ASP A 763 -40.25 -19.48 26.41
N GLY A 764 -40.10 -19.34 25.09
CA GLY A 764 -39.12 -20.02 24.25
C GLY A 764 -39.54 -21.39 23.75
N THR A 765 -40.73 -21.90 24.09
CA THR A 765 -41.19 -23.24 23.68
C THR A 765 -41.56 -23.28 22.19
N ILE A 766 -40.84 -24.06 21.39
CA ILE A 766 -41.02 -24.20 19.94
C ILE A 766 -42.39 -24.80 19.61
N LEU A 767 -43.10 -24.16 18.69
CA LEU A 767 -44.43 -24.52 18.18
C LEU A 767 -44.38 -25.10 16.77
N ASN A 768 -43.49 -24.60 15.92
CA ASN A 768 -43.33 -25.03 14.52
C ASN A 768 -41.90 -24.74 14.03
N VAL A 769 -41.36 -25.56 13.13
CA VAL A 769 -40.05 -25.37 12.47
C VAL A 769 -40.06 -25.92 11.05
N ASN A 770 -39.35 -25.26 10.12
CA ASN A 770 -39.20 -25.75 8.75
C ASN A 770 -38.06 -26.80 8.61
N PRO A 771 -37.93 -27.46 7.45
CA PRO A 771 -36.91 -28.49 7.22
C PRO A 771 -35.47 -27.99 7.36
N ALA A 772 -35.19 -26.72 7.03
CA ALA A 772 -33.87 -26.11 7.12
C ALA A 772 -33.44 -25.84 8.57
N PHE A 773 -34.35 -25.36 9.43
CA PHE A 773 -34.08 -25.20 10.87
C PHE A 773 -33.67 -26.55 11.48
N ARG A 774 -34.45 -27.59 11.17
CA ARG A 774 -34.17 -28.97 11.57
C ARG A 774 -32.78 -29.44 11.11
N MET A 775 -32.36 -29.13 9.89
CA MET A 775 -31.03 -29.46 9.37
C MET A 775 -29.90 -28.71 10.08
N ILE A 776 -30.03 -27.38 10.26
CA ILE A 776 -29.04 -26.55 10.97
C ILE A 776 -28.82 -27.08 12.41
N MET A 777 -29.90 -27.49 13.08
CA MET A 777 -29.82 -28.02 14.45
C MET A 777 -29.49 -29.52 14.54
N GLY A 778 -29.36 -30.21 13.40
CA GLY A 778 -28.94 -31.62 13.30
C GLY A 778 -30.00 -32.69 13.60
N TYR A 779 -31.29 -32.35 13.58
CA TYR A 779 -32.38 -33.29 13.92
C TYR A 779 -32.90 -34.08 12.71
N SER A 780 -33.46 -35.27 12.94
CA SER A 780 -34.01 -36.11 11.87
C SER A 780 -35.44 -35.72 11.49
N HIS A 781 -36.29 -35.38 12.46
CA HIS A 781 -37.69 -34.98 12.23
C HIS A 781 -38.04 -33.69 12.97
N SER A 782 -38.97 -32.91 12.42
CA SER A 782 -39.41 -31.65 13.04
C SER A 782 -40.19 -31.89 14.35
N GLU A 783 -40.88 -33.05 14.48
CA GLU A 783 -41.55 -33.41 15.75
C GLU A 783 -40.58 -33.52 16.93
N GLU A 784 -39.30 -33.83 16.69
CA GLU A 784 -38.26 -33.88 17.73
C GLU A 784 -37.89 -32.49 18.29
N LEU A 785 -38.33 -31.41 17.65
CA LEU A 785 -38.07 -30.02 18.04
C LEU A 785 -39.30 -29.34 18.68
N ILE A 786 -40.51 -29.77 18.34
CA ILE A 786 -41.73 -29.19 18.90
C ILE A 786 -41.81 -29.47 20.41
N GLY A 787 -42.13 -28.44 21.19
CA GLY A 787 -42.18 -28.51 22.66
C GLY A 787 -40.82 -28.38 23.37
N LYS A 788 -39.69 -28.35 22.65
CA LYS A 788 -38.39 -27.98 23.24
C LYS A 788 -38.31 -26.46 23.41
N LYS A 789 -37.50 -25.99 24.36
CA LYS A 789 -37.17 -24.55 24.48
C LYS A 789 -35.98 -24.19 23.60
N ILE A 790 -36.13 -23.11 22.83
CA ILE A 790 -35.08 -22.60 21.93
C ILE A 790 -33.79 -22.21 22.67
N SER A 791 -33.89 -21.87 23.96
CA SER A 791 -32.76 -21.61 24.85
C SER A 791 -31.83 -22.81 25.04
N PHE A 792 -32.27 -24.05 24.78
CA PHE A 792 -31.41 -25.24 24.80
C PHE A 792 -30.30 -25.17 23.74
N PHE A 793 -30.48 -24.37 22.69
CA PHE A 793 -29.55 -24.21 21.57
C PHE A 793 -28.63 -22.99 21.69
N LEU A 794 -28.78 -22.16 22.72
CA LEU A 794 -27.99 -20.94 22.94
C LEU A 794 -26.92 -21.21 24.01
N LYS A 795 -25.64 -21.00 23.67
CA LYS A 795 -24.52 -21.35 24.55
C LYS A 795 -24.32 -20.36 25.70
N ASN A 796 -24.76 -19.11 25.55
CA ASN A 796 -24.54 -18.03 26.51
C ASN A 796 -25.86 -17.47 27.10
N PRO A 797 -26.09 -17.59 28.42
CA PRO A 797 -27.25 -17.00 29.09
C PRO A 797 -27.33 -15.47 29.00
N GLU A 798 -26.20 -14.77 28.88
CA GLU A 798 -26.19 -13.30 28.75
C GLU A 798 -26.70 -12.87 27.37
N ASP A 799 -26.28 -13.55 26.29
CA ASP A 799 -26.76 -13.30 24.93
C ASP A 799 -28.25 -13.61 24.80
N GLN A 800 -28.75 -14.66 25.49
CA GLN A 800 -30.18 -14.96 25.56
C GLN A 800 -30.95 -13.85 26.30
N LYS A 801 -30.44 -13.38 27.44
CA LYS A 801 -31.08 -12.32 28.23
C LYS A 801 -31.17 -11.03 27.42
N LYS A 802 -30.05 -10.57 26.86
CA LYS A 802 -29.99 -9.36 26.04
C LYS A 802 -30.96 -9.42 24.86
N TYR A 803 -30.96 -10.53 24.11
CA TYR A 803 -31.90 -10.79 23.02
C TYR A 803 -33.36 -10.64 23.46
N SER A 804 -33.72 -11.19 24.64
CA SER A 804 -35.09 -11.08 25.17
C SER A 804 -35.47 -9.67 25.63
N GLU A 805 -34.51 -8.88 26.11
CA GLU A 805 -34.72 -7.46 26.48
C GLU A 805 -34.91 -6.59 25.23
N GLU A 806 -34.07 -6.77 24.22
CA GLU A 806 -34.13 -6.05 22.92
C GLU A 806 -35.43 -6.36 22.15
N LEU A 807 -35.90 -7.62 22.22
CA LEU A 807 -37.18 -8.07 21.64
C LEU A 807 -38.41 -7.61 22.43
N LEU A 808 -38.31 -7.41 23.75
CA LEU A 808 -39.39 -6.82 24.56
C LEU A 808 -39.57 -5.32 24.28
N GLU A 809 -38.48 -4.60 24.06
CA GLU A 809 -38.48 -3.15 23.86
C GLU A 809 -38.92 -2.79 22.43
N ASN A 810 -38.36 -3.45 21.42
CA ASN A 810 -38.56 -3.08 20.01
C ASN A 810 -39.64 -3.91 19.29
N ASN A 811 -40.07 -5.05 19.86
CA ASN A 811 -40.90 -6.09 19.22
C ASN A 811 -40.29 -6.77 17.98
N ILE A 812 -39.10 -6.35 17.57
CA ILE A 812 -38.35 -6.85 16.41
C ILE A 812 -36.88 -6.87 16.81
N VAL A 813 -36.16 -7.92 16.40
CA VAL A 813 -34.71 -8.08 16.53
C VAL A 813 -34.18 -8.59 15.21
N ASP A 814 -33.41 -7.76 14.50
CA ASP A 814 -32.88 -8.06 13.17
C ASP A 814 -31.35 -8.27 13.22
N ASN A 815 -30.83 -9.21 12.43
CA ASN A 815 -29.42 -9.53 12.25
C ASN A 815 -28.66 -9.88 13.56
N TYR A 816 -29.34 -10.42 14.58
CA TYR A 816 -28.73 -10.69 15.87
C TYR A 816 -27.81 -11.92 15.79
N ILE A 817 -26.53 -11.73 16.06
CA ILE A 817 -25.51 -12.80 16.03
C ILE A 817 -25.36 -13.39 17.42
N THR A 818 -25.46 -14.71 17.52
CA THR A 818 -25.37 -15.47 18.78
C THR A 818 -24.59 -16.78 18.63
N HIS A 819 -24.04 -17.28 19.73
CA HIS A 819 -23.32 -18.55 19.79
C HIS A 819 -24.28 -19.70 20.08
N GLY A 820 -24.46 -20.58 19.11
CA GLY A 820 -25.34 -21.75 19.21
C GLY A 820 -24.59 -23.08 19.25
N GLN A 821 -25.33 -24.15 19.55
CA GLN A 821 -24.82 -25.52 19.49
C GLN A 821 -25.87 -26.46 18.86
N ASN A 822 -25.45 -27.36 17.96
CA ASN A 822 -26.33 -28.37 17.36
C ASN A 822 -26.42 -29.65 18.24
N VAL A 823 -27.30 -30.59 17.88
CA VAL A 823 -27.49 -31.83 18.65
C VAL A 823 -26.25 -32.74 18.72
N TYR A 824 -25.29 -32.56 17.82
CA TYR A 824 -24.02 -33.30 17.81
C TYR A 824 -22.95 -32.66 18.70
N GLY A 825 -23.22 -31.48 19.26
CA GLY A 825 -22.30 -30.72 20.12
C GLY A 825 -21.39 -29.75 19.36
N GLU A 826 -21.58 -29.55 18.05
CA GLU A 826 -20.77 -28.62 17.25
C GLU A 826 -21.15 -27.17 17.50
N GLU A 827 -20.16 -26.29 17.64
CA GLU A 827 -20.38 -24.85 17.87
C GLU A 827 -20.70 -24.11 16.56
N LEU A 828 -21.85 -23.45 16.55
CA LEU A 828 -22.35 -22.65 15.42
C LEU A 828 -22.37 -21.17 15.78
N ILE A 829 -22.10 -20.31 14.79
CA ILE A 829 -22.42 -18.88 14.84
C ILE A 829 -23.73 -18.70 14.10
N LEU A 830 -24.81 -18.44 14.84
CA LEU A 830 -26.14 -18.26 14.29
C LEU A 830 -26.45 -16.77 14.15
N GLN A 831 -26.92 -16.36 12.98
CA GLN A 831 -27.63 -15.09 12.80
C GLN A 831 -29.13 -15.38 12.94
N THR A 832 -29.86 -14.59 13.74
CA THR A 832 -31.32 -14.69 13.89
C THR A 832 -32.01 -13.35 13.63
N ASP A 833 -33.13 -13.43 12.92
CA ASP A 833 -34.07 -12.32 12.68
C ASP A 833 -35.42 -12.75 13.29
N SER A 834 -36.10 -11.92 14.08
CA SER A 834 -37.26 -12.35 14.89
C SER A 834 -38.23 -11.23 15.27
N HIS A 835 -39.52 -11.57 15.32
CA HIS A 835 -40.61 -10.66 15.66
C HIS A 835 -41.46 -11.19 16.83
N LEU A 836 -41.84 -10.30 17.74
CA LEU A 836 -42.70 -10.58 18.89
C LEU A 836 -44.17 -10.25 18.58
N LYS A 837 -45.04 -11.24 18.75
CA LYS A 837 -46.49 -11.09 18.76
C LYS A 837 -46.99 -10.91 20.19
N ARG A 838 -47.99 -10.03 20.32
CA ARG A 838 -48.67 -9.74 21.58
C ARG A 838 -50.15 -10.09 21.48
N ASP A 839 -50.78 -10.31 22.63
CA ASP A 839 -52.23 -10.45 22.74
C ASP A 839 -52.96 -9.08 22.70
N GLU A 840 -54.29 -9.11 22.75
CA GLU A 840 -55.14 -7.90 22.69
C GLU A 840 -54.96 -6.96 23.90
N ASP A 841 -54.43 -7.48 25.01
CA ASP A 841 -54.07 -6.73 26.22
C ASP A 841 -52.60 -6.21 26.19
N GLY A 842 -51.84 -6.54 25.13
CA GLY A 842 -50.46 -6.09 24.91
C GLY A 842 -49.35 -6.96 25.53
N ASN A 843 -49.68 -8.13 26.09
CA ASN A 843 -48.71 -9.04 26.70
C ASN A 843 -47.95 -9.85 25.64
N PRO A 844 -46.65 -10.15 25.84
CA PRO A 844 -45.88 -11.06 24.98
C PRO A 844 -46.50 -12.45 24.87
N MET A 845 -46.76 -12.91 23.63
CA MET A 845 -47.49 -14.17 23.35
C MET A 845 -46.64 -15.20 22.60
N GLU A 846 -46.14 -14.84 21.40
CA GLU A 846 -45.41 -15.73 20.49
C GLU A 846 -44.25 -15.00 19.80
N ILE A 847 -43.23 -15.76 19.39
CA ILE A 847 -42.08 -15.29 18.62
C ILE A 847 -42.05 -16.05 17.30
N GLU A 848 -41.96 -15.36 16.16
CA GLU A 848 -41.69 -15.95 14.84
C GLU A 848 -40.36 -15.40 14.32
N GLY A 849 -39.53 -16.25 13.70
CA GLY A 849 -38.20 -15.83 13.25
C GLY A 849 -37.50 -16.82 12.30
N THR A 850 -36.34 -16.40 11.80
CA THR A 850 -35.47 -17.17 10.92
C THR A 850 -34.04 -17.21 11.46
N ILE A 851 -33.40 -18.38 11.41
CA ILE A 851 -31.98 -18.56 11.71
C ILE A 851 -31.17 -18.90 10.45
N ALA A 852 -29.94 -18.41 10.41
CA ALA A 852 -28.92 -18.78 9.42
C ALA A 852 -27.65 -19.24 10.13
N ASP A 853 -27.06 -20.36 9.71
CA ASP A 853 -25.68 -20.69 10.07
C ASP A 853 -24.73 -19.77 9.28
N ILE A 854 -24.05 -18.88 10.00
CA ILE A 854 -23.02 -18.01 9.44
C ILE A 854 -21.60 -18.42 9.86
N THR A 855 -21.41 -19.64 10.38
CA THR A 855 -20.11 -20.12 10.92
C THR A 855 -18.97 -20.03 9.92
N GLU A 856 -19.17 -20.47 8.67
CA GLU A 856 -18.13 -20.34 7.61
C GLU A 856 -17.85 -18.86 7.29
N ARG A 857 -18.92 -18.05 7.18
CA ARG A 857 -18.82 -16.61 6.89
C ARG A 857 -18.09 -15.86 8.00
N PHE A 858 -18.42 -16.10 9.26
CA PHE A 858 -17.78 -15.48 10.43
C PHE A 858 -16.31 -15.91 10.52
N LYS A 859 -15.99 -17.19 10.31
CA LYS A 859 -14.60 -17.67 10.25
C LYS A 859 -13.81 -17.04 9.09
N LEU A 860 -14.44 -16.78 7.94
CA LEU A 860 -13.82 -16.06 6.82
C LEU A 860 -13.68 -14.56 7.08
N GLU A 861 -14.66 -13.91 7.71
CA GLU A 861 -14.60 -12.48 8.07
C GLU A 861 -13.55 -12.24 9.16
N GLN A 862 -13.43 -13.13 10.15
CA GLN A 862 -12.32 -13.11 11.14
C GLN A 862 -10.96 -13.39 10.49
N LYS A 863 -10.86 -14.37 9.57
CA LYS A 863 -9.62 -14.64 8.83
C LYS A 863 -9.22 -13.46 7.94
N LEU A 864 -10.19 -12.77 7.33
CA LEU A 864 -9.95 -11.54 6.57
C LEU A 864 -9.49 -10.41 7.49
N LYS A 865 -10.16 -10.20 8.64
CA LYS A 865 -9.76 -9.19 9.63
C LYS A 865 -8.33 -9.44 10.14
N LEU A 866 -8.02 -10.65 10.58
CA LEU A 866 -6.68 -11.01 11.09
C LEU A 866 -5.60 -10.95 9.99
N SER A 867 -5.95 -11.29 8.75
CA SER A 867 -5.07 -11.11 7.59
C SER A 867 -4.82 -9.63 7.31
N GLU A 868 -5.87 -8.81 7.29
CA GLU A 868 -5.76 -7.37 7.10
C GLU A 868 -4.99 -6.71 8.24
N GLU A 869 -5.19 -7.10 9.49
CA GLU A 869 -4.44 -6.63 10.67
C GLU A 869 -2.97 -7.03 10.59
N ARG A 870 -2.65 -8.31 10.29
CA ARG A 870 -1.28 -8.79 10.10
C ARG A 870 -0.56 -8.03 9.00
N TYR A 871 -1.20 -7.83 7.85
CA TYR A 871 -0.56 -7.18 6.71
C TYR A 871 -0.55 -5.65 6.79
N ARG A 872 -1.56 -5.03 7.40
CA ARG A 872 -1.55 -3.61 7.78
C ARG A 872 -0.46 -3.32 8.79
N PHE A 873 -0.28 -4.20 9.80
CA PHE A 873 0.85 -4.12 10.73
C PHE A 873 2.20 -4.16 10.01
N LEU A 874 2.37 -5.06 9.03
CA LEU A 874 3.60 -5.14 8.22
C LEU A 874 3.82 -3.90 7.35
N PHE A 875 2.75 -3.31 6.78
CA PHE A 875 2.82 -2.05 6.04
C PHE A 875 3.17 -0.85 6.95
N GLU A 876 2.51 -0.74 8.11
CA GLU A 876 2.65 0.40 9.04
C GLU A 876 3.95 0.35 9.87
N ASN A 877 4.49 -0.84 10.15
CA ASN A 877 5.75 -1.04 10.88
C ASN A 877 6.96 -1.31 9.97
N SER A 878 6.79 -1.29 8.64
CA SER A 878 7.90 -1.38 7.69
C SER A 878 8.94 -0.28 7.98
N PRO A 879 10.25 -0.59 7.97
CA PRO A 879 11.30 0.42 8.10
C PRO A 879 11.43 1.31 6.84
N LEU A 880 10.91 0.85 5.69
CA LEU A 880 10.95 1.56 4.42
C LEU A 880 9.68 2.41 4.23
N ALA A 881 9.84 3.58 3.61
CA ALA A 881 8.72 4.40 3.18
C ALA A 881 8.04 3.76 1.97
N ILE A 882 6.74 3.46 2.11
CA ILE A 882 5.93 2.86 1.07
C ILE A 882 4.85 3.85 0.63
N ILE A 883 4.75 4.04 -0.69
CA ILE A 883 3.77 4.89 -1.35
C ILE A 883 3.06 4.04 -2.41
N LEU A 884 1.72 4.08 -2.43
CA LEU A 884 0.93 3.58 -3.55
C LEU A 884 0.31 4.77 -4.28
N SER A 885 0.46 4.80 -5.60
CA SER A 885 -0.12 5.82 -6.47
C SER A 885 -0.82 5.21 -7.68
N ASP A 886 -1.77 5.92 -8.30
CA ASP A 886 -2.41 5.46 -9.55
C ASP A 886 -1.57 5.81 -10.81
N LEU A 887 -2.03 5.45 -12.01
CA LEU A 887 -1.34 5.72 -13.28
C LEU A 887 -1.46 7.18 -13.79
N ASN A 888 -1.98 8.09 -12.97
CA ASN A 888 -1.81 9.55 -13.08
C ASN A 888 -0.93 10.07 -11.93
N GLY A 889 -0.41 9.17 -11.12
CA GLY A 889 0.44 9.41 -9.97
C GLY A 889 -0.30 9.74 -8.67
N VAL A 890 -1.64 9.67 -8.65
CA VAL A 890 -2.41 10.14 -7.48
C VAL A 890 -2.09 9.26 -6.29
N ILE A 891 -1.57 9.82 -5.19
CA ILE A 891 -1.20 9.04 -4.00
C ILE A 891 -2.49 8.53 -3.35
N ARG A 892 -2.61 7.20 -3.30
CA ARG A 892 -3.77 6.47 -2.77
C ARG A 892 -3.51 5.88 -1.39
N GLU A 893 -2.25 5.62 -1.05
CA GLU A 893 -1.85 5.11 0.27
C GLU A 893 -0.41 5.53 0.59
N ILE A 894 -0.13 5.87 1.85
CA ILE A 894 1.23 5.90 2.41
C ILE A 894 1.26 5.22 3.78
N ASN A 895 2.44 4.75 4.20
CA ASN A 895 2.70 4.24 5.55
C ASN A 895 3.35 5.32 6.47
N PRO A 896 3.41 5.09 7.80
CA PRO A 896 4.02 6.04 8.74
C PRO A 896 5.53 6.24 8.58
N ALA A 897 6.23 5.32 7.92
CA ALA A 897 7.62 5.52 7.52
C ALA A 897 7.72 6.61 6.44
N THR A 898 6.80 6.65 5.46
CA THR A 898 6.68 7.78 4.52
C THR A 898 6.34 9.09 5.24
N GLU A 899 5.40 9.10 6.18
CA GLU A 899 5.07 10.32 6.94
C GLU A 899 6.30 10.92 7.64
N LYS A 900 7.19 10.06 8.17
CA LYS A 900 8.46 10.45 8.79
C LYS A 900 9.54 10.82 7.78
N LEU A 901 9.65 10.08 6.66
CA LEU A 901 10.66 10.29 5.64
C LEU A 901 10.57 11.70 5.06
N ILE A 902 9.36 12.05 4.59
CA ILE A 902 9.10 13.28 3.85
C ILE A 902 8.32 14.34 4.66
N GLY A 903 7.95 14.01 5.90
CA GLY A 903 7.57 14.96 6.96
C GLY A 903 6.10 15.40 7.01
N TYR A 904 5.25 14.87 6.13
CA TYR A 904 3.84 15.24 6.02
C TYR A 904 2.92 14.15 6.56
N SER A 905 1.83 14.57 7.20
CA SER A 905 0.82 13.64 7.71
C SER A 905 -0.06 13.13 6.56
N LYS A 906 -0.42 11.85 6.56
CA LYS A 906 -1.18 11.14 5.51
C LYS A 906 -2.44 11.89 5.03
N LYS A 907 -3.14 12.58 5.93
CA LYS A 907 -4.32 13.41 5.59
C LYS A 907 -4.01 14.56 4.63
N GLU A 908 -2.77 15.04 4.61
CA GLU A 908 -2.30 16.07 3.70
C GLU A 908 -1.87 15.50 2.34
N VAL A 909 -2.00 14.20 2.04
CA VAL A 909 -1.24 13.61 0.91
C VAL A 909 -2.05 12.63 0.08
N ILE A 910 -3.03 11.96 0.70
CA ILE A 910 -3.96 11.09 0.01
C ILE A 910 -4.85 11.93 -0.91
N GLY A 911 -5.14 11.43 -2.12
CA GLY A 911 -5.84 12.16 -3.17
C GLY A 911 -4.97 13.20 -3.87
N ARG A 912 -3.89 13.67 -3.25
CA ARG A 912 -2.87 14.49 -3.89
C ARG A 912 -1.86 13.60 -4.62
N SER A 913 -1.26 14.09 -5.70
CA SER A 913 -0.49 13.24 -6.62
C SER A 913 1.03 13.31 -6.45
N TYR A 914 1.83 12.36 -6.96
CA TYR A 914 3.32 12.31 -6.80
C TYR A 914 4.09 13.22 -7.78
N LEU A 915 3.38 13.83 -8.73
CA LEU A 915 3.65 15.16 -9.23
C LEU A 915 2.64 16.28 -8.78
N ASN A 916 1.98 16.42 -7.61
CA ASN A 916 1.28 17.70 -7.22
C ASN A 916 1.40 18.39 -5.82
N LEU A 917 2.53 18.26 -5.11
CA LEU A 917 2.87 18.61 -3.73
C LEU A 917 4.31 19.00 -3.38
N SER A 918 5.24 19.06 -4.33
CA SER A 918 6.71 19.09 -4.17
C SER A 918 7.54 17.82 -3.74
N ILE A 919 7.56 16.57 -4.28
CA ILE A 919 8.44 15.50 -3.68
C ILE A 919 9.92 15.49 -4.08
N ILE A 920 10.29 15.84 -5.29
CA ILE A 920 11.62 15.52 -5.86
C ILE A 920 12.30 16.79 -6.35
N HIS A 921 13.63 16.82 -6.27
CA HIS A 921 14.51 17.92 -6.70
C HIS A 921 14.38 18.22 -8.22
N PRO A 922 14.55 19.49 -8.68
CA PRO A 922 14.31 19.85 -10.08
C PRO A 922 15.17 19.09 -11.10
N ASP A 923 16.39 18.74 -10.71
CA ASP A 923 17.38 18.00 -11.53
C ASP A 923 16.97 16.54 -11.79
N ASP A 924 16.36 15.86 -10.80
CA ASP A 924 16.04 14.43 -10.82
C ASP A 924 14.62 14.14 -11.34
N LEU A 925 13.78 15.16 -11.26
CA LEU A 925 12.40 15.23 -11.73
C LEU A 925 12.20 14.77 -13.20
N PRO A 926 13.02 15.14 -14.19
CA PRO A 926 12.92 14.62 -15.56
C PRO A 926 13.17 13.11 -15.62
N ILE A 927 14.10 12.58 -14.81
CA ILE A 927 14.40 11.15 -14.72
C ILE A 927 13.18 10.41 -14.17
N ILE A 928 12.55 10.95 -13.12
CA ILE A 928 11.34 10.36 -12.53
C ILE A 928 10.16 10.35 -13.51
N GLN A 929 9.96 11.42 -14.29
CA GLN A 929 8.94 11.43 -15.33
C GLN A 929 9.24 10.46 -16.48
N GLN A 930 10.50 10.30 -16.86
CA GLN A 930 10.90 9.29 -17.84
C GLN A 930 10.55 7.89 -17.31
N ARG A 931 10.95 7.59 -16.06
CA ARG A 931 10.60 6.35 -15.36
C ARG A 931 9.09 6.09 -15.32
N PHE A 932 8.30 7.09 -14.95
CA PHE A 932 6.85 6.98 -14.91
C PHE A 932 6.24 6.58 -16.27
N ARG A 933 6.77 7.15 -17.37
CA ARG A 933 6.37 6.76 -18.74
C ARG A 933 6.82 5.35 -19.13
N GLN A 934 7.94 4.85 -18.59
CA GLN A 934 8.37 3.46 -18.80
C GLN A 934 7.43 2.48 -18.07
N TYR A 935 7.18 2.72 -16.77
CA TYR A 935 6.27 1.90 -15.99
C TYR A 935 4.86 1.85 -16.61
N ILE A 936 4.32 2.97 -17.09
CA ILE A 936 3.01 3.03 -17.79
C ILE A 936 2.93 2.12 -19.04
N LYS A 937 4.06 1.84 -19.70
CA LYS A 937 4.11 0.90 -20.84
C LYS A 937 4.27 -0.57 -20.43
N GLY A 938 4.43 -0.86 -19.14
CA GLY A 938 4.77 -2.19 -18.62
C GLY A 938 6.27 -2.50 -18.64
N GLU A 939 7.14 -1.52 -18.89
CA GLU A 939 8.59 -1.68 -18.76
C GLU A 939 8.98 -1.66 -17.26
N THR A 940 9.85 -2.57 -16.82
CA THR A 940 10.50 -2.47 -15.50
C THR A 940 11.75 -1.59 -15.60
N ALA A 941 12.15 -0.97 -14.50
CA ALA A 941 13.38 -0.17 -14.43
C ALA A 941 14.06 -0.34 -13.06
N PRO A 942 15.40 -0.51 -13.01
CA PRO A 942 16.14 -0.80 -11.78
C PRO A 942 16.11 0.38 -10.80
N PRO A 943 16.39 0.22 -9.49
CA PRO A 943 16.32 1.32 -8.54
C PRO A 943 17.17 2.54 -8.91
N ILE A 944 16.78 3.74 -8.44
CA ILE A 944 17.52 5.00 -8.65
C ILE A 944 17.69 5.80 -7.36
N ASP A 945 18.86 6.41 -7.24
CA ASP A 945 19.16 7.38 -6.20
C ASP A 945 18.80 8.78 -6.70
N VAL A 946 17.91 9.48 -6.02
CA VAL A 946 17.43 10.83 -6.40
C VAL A 946 17.24 11.72 -5.17
N LYS A 947 17.25 13.03 -5.38
CA LYS A 947 17.10 14.06 -4.33
C LYS A 947 15.64 14.51 -4.14
N PHE A 948 15.40 15.05 -2.95
CA PHE A 948 14.10 15.19 -2.29
C PHE A 948 14.30 16.27 -1.16
N TYR A 949 13.36 17.17 -0.76
CA TYR A 949 13.50 18.16 0.39
C TYR A 949 12.34 18.34 1.47
N ARG A 950 12.42 17.78 2.70
CA ARG A 950 11.28 17.50 3.67
C ARG A 950 10.19 18.59 3.86
N LYS A 951 9.05 18.25 4.49
CA LYS A 951 8.70 18.87 5.80
C LYS A 951 9.10 20.34 6.00
N ASP A 952 10.13 20.45 6.83
CA ASP A 952 10.89 21.64 7.23
C ASP A 952 11.81 22.21 6.16
N GLY A 953 12.00 21.47 5.06
CA GLY A 953 12.91 21.80 3.99
C GLY A 953 14.32 21.24 4.15
N SER A 954 14.48 20.05 4.72
CA SER A 954 15.76 19.34 4.71
C SER A 954 15.92 18.42 3.50
N LEU A 955 16.94 18.68 2.67
CA LEU A 955 17.39 17.79 1.59
C LEU A 955 17.62 16.37 2.14
N LEU A 956 17.14 15.37 1.41
CA LEU A 956 17.40 13.95 1.60
C LEU A 956 17.67 13.29 0.25
N TRP A 957 18.47 12.23 0.26
CA TRP A 957 18.63 11.32 -0.87
C TRP A 957 17.80 10.07 -0.63
N ALA A 958 16.94 9.71 -1.57
CA ALA A 958 16.15 8.48 -1.50
C ALA A 958 16.60 7.52 -2.61
N ASN A 959 16.77 6.25 -2.26
CA ASN A 959 16.72 5.21 -3.29
C ASN A 959 15.25 4.90 -3.53
N ILE A 960 14.77 5.15 -4.76
CA ILE A 960 13.47 4.70 -5.20
C ILE A 960 13.62 3.39 -5.96
N ASN A 961 12.92 2.35 -5.48
CA ASN A 961 12.46 1.26 -6.33
C ASN A 961 10.98 1.49 -6.67
N SER A 962 10.54 1.10 -7.86
CA SER A 962 9.15 1.23 -8.28
C SER A 962 8.74 0.13 -9.24
N ASN A 963 7.56 -0.43 -9.03
CA ASN A 963 6.97 -1.49 -9.86
C ASN A 963 5.46 -1.26 -10.01
N ILE A 964 4.90 -1.66 -11.14
CA ILE A 964 3.43 -1.74 -11.26
C ILE A 964 2.93 -2.98 -10.53
N ILE A 965 1.90 -2.80 -9.71
CA ILE A 965 1.10 -3.89 -9.13
C ILE A 965 -0.36 -3.73 -9.55
N LYS A 966 -1.05 -4.86 -9.78
CA LYS A 966 -2.50 -4.89 -9.91
C LYS A 966 -3.12 -5.33 -8.60
N ILE A 967 -4.17 -4.64 -8.18
CA ILE A 967 -4.95 -4.97 -6.98
C ILE A 967 -6.41 -5.03 -7.44
N GLY A 968 -6.89 -6.25 -7.74
CA GLY A 968 -8.12 -6.43 -8.51
C GLY A 968 -7.99 -5.86 -9.92
N ASN A 969 -8.97 -5.05 -10.36
CA ASN A 969 -8.95 -4.40 -11.67
C ASN A 969 -8.09 -3.12 -11.72
N GLU A 970 -7.75 -2.54 -10.56
CA GLU A 970 -6.99 -1.30 -10.50
C GLU A 970 -5.49 -1.55 -10.57
N THR A 971 -4.78 -0.66 -11.28
CA THR A 971 -3.34 -0.75 -11.52
C THR A 971 -2.66 0.42 -10.83
N PHE A 972 -1.76 0.11 -9.91
CA PHE A 972 -1.06 1.07 -9.07
C PHE A 972 0.44 1.03 -9.36
N LEU A 973 1.10 2.18 -9.29
CA LEU A 973 2.54 2.24 -9.12
C LEU A 973 2.85 2.11 -7.62
N HIS A 974 3.47 1.00 -7.26
CA HIS A 974 4.04 0.77 -5.94
C HIS A 974 5.46 1.32 -5.92
N VAL A 975 5.68 2.30 -5.03
CA VAL A 975 6.92 3.06 -4.90
C VAL A 975 7.47 2.81 -3.49
N MET A 976 8.68 2.28 -3.41
CA MET A 976 9.42 2.09 -2.16
C MET A 976 10.59 3.06 -2.13
N CYS A 977 10.64 3.90 -1.09
CA CYS A 977 11.71 4.87 -0.87
C CYS A 977 12.51 4.47 0.39
N GLN A 978 13.81 4.22 0.24
CA GLN A 978 14.73 4.09 1.36
C GLN A 978 15.43 5.43 1.58
N ASP A 979 15.46 5.96 2.81
CA ASP A 979 16.34 7.09 3.14
C ASP A 979 17.78 6.61 3.03
N ILE A 980 18.45 7.02 1.95
CA ILE A 980 19.86 6.76 1.73
C ILE A 980 20.67 8.02 2.05
N THR A 981 20.16 9.03 2.75
CA THR A 981 20.91 10.26 3.02
C THR A 981 22.20 9.98 3.79
N GLU A 982 22.14 9.13 4.82
CA GLU A 982 23.35 8.71 5.54
C GLU A 982 24.20 7.73 4.73
N ARG A 983 23.63 6.98 3.78
CA ARG A 983 24.38 6.14 2.84
C ARG A 983 25.07 6.99 1.75
N LYS A 984 24.45 8.03 1.21
CA LYS A 984 25.01 8.94 0.20
C LYS A 984 25.96 9.94 0.81
N LYS A 985 25.75 10.35 2.06
CA LYS A 985 26.83 10.87 2.89
C LYS A 985 27.93 9.82 2.96
N ALA A 986 27.71 8.61 3.48
CA ALA A 986 28.76 7.57 3.58
C ALA A 986 29.47 7.24 2.25
N GLU A 987 28.80 7.32 1.09
CA GLU A 987 29.38 7.06 -0.24
C GLU A 987 30.11 8.28 -0.81
N LEU A 988 29.62 9.52 -0.59
CA LEU A 988 30.46 10.70 -0.78
C LEU A 988 31.69 10.56 0.12
N LEU A 989 31.48 10.45 1.44
CA LEU A 989 32.51 10.26 2.45
C LEU A 989 33.53 9.15 2.06
N VAL A 990 33.12 7.99 1.55
CA VAL A 990 34.08 6.91 1.18
C VAL A 990 34.70 7.11 -0.20
N LYS A 991 34.00 7.69 -1.17
CA LYS A 991 34.62 8.11 -2.46
C LYS A 991 35.67 9.20 -2.21
N GLU A 992 35.28 10.19 -1.42
CA GLU A 992 36.11 11.23 -0.84
C GLU A 992 37.27 10.59 -0.06
N GLU A 993 37.05 9.52 0.74
CA GLU A 993 38.09 8.73 1.46
C GLU A 993 39.10 8.06 0.52
N ILE A 994 38.64 7.57 -0.63
CA ILE A 994 39.51 6.98 -1.66
C ILE A 994 40.24 8.08 -2.45
N GLU A 995 39.65 9.27 -2.60
CA GLU A 995 40.29 10.44 -3.21
C GLU A 995 41.43 10.98 -2.32
N LYS A 996 41.28 11.02 -0.99
CA LYS A 996 42.42 11.23 -0.04
C LYS A 996 43.50 10.22 -0.21
N LEU A 997 43.15 8.93 -0.24
CA LEU A 997 44.19 7.91 -0.21
C LEU A 997 45.03 7.97 -1.49
N LYS A 998 44.48 8.52 -2.58
CA LYS A 998 45.21 8.92 -3.79
C LYS A 998 45.94 10.27 -3.62
N GLU A 999 45.33 11.28 -3.00
CA GLU A 999 45.91 12.61 -2.80
C GLU A 999 47.05 12.64 -1.76
N LEU A 1000 46.85 12.06 -0.57
CA LEU A 1000 47.85 11.77 0.44
C LEU A 1000 49.01 10.96 -0.13
N ASP A 1001 48.74 9.92 -0.91
CA ASP A 1001 49.81 9.14 -1.55
C ASP A 1001 50.51 9.92 -2.66
N GLN A 1002 49.80 10.80 -3.39
CA GLN A 1002 50.40 11.73 -4.34
C GLN A 1002 51.24 12.81 -3.65
N ILE A 1003 50.81 13.34 -2.50
CA ILE A 1003 51.58 14.28 -1.68
C ILE A 1003 52.80 13.56 -1.09
N ARG A 1004 52.65 12.30 -0.63
CA ARG A 1004 53.77 11.45 -0.19
C ARG A 1004 54.80 11.24 -1.31
N LYS A 1005 54.35 11.00 -2.55
CA LYS A 1005 55.20 10.95 -3.75
C LYS A 1005 55.91 12.28 -4.01
N ASP A 1006 55.15 13.38 -4.05
CA ASP A 1006 55.65 14.73 -4.37
C ASP A 1006 56.66 15.21 -3.31
N LEU A 1007 56.37 15.02 -2.03
CA LEU A 1007 57.21 15.40 -0.88
C LEU A 1007 58.57 14.70 -0.90
N ILE A 1008 58.59 13.36 -0.98
CA ILE A 1008 59.86 12.60 -0.94
C ILE A 1008 60.72 12.91 -2.16
N SER A 1009 60.09 13.12 -3.33
CA SER A 1009 60.80 13.54 -4.55
C SER A 1009 61.45 14.92 -4.40
N ARG A 1010 60.73 15.91 -3.84
CA ARG A 1010 61.24 17.28 -3.58
C ARG A 1010 62.37 17.27 -2.56
N VAL A 1011 62.17 16.68 -1.38
CA VAL A 1011 63.19 16.57 -0.32
C VAL A 1011 64.47 15.91 -0.85
N SER A 1012 64.34 14.87 -1.67
CA SER A 1012 65.50 14.20 -2.28
C SER A 1012 66.25 15.08 -3.30
N HIS A 1013 65.55 15.97 -4.00
CA HIS A 1013 66.17 16.94 -4.90
C HIS A 1013 66.88 18.05 -4.10
N GLU A 1014 66.20 18.64 -3.12
CA GLU A 1014 66.72 19.71 -2.25
C GLU A 1014 67.92 19.25 -1.40
N LEU A 1015 68.01 17.97 -1.03
CA LEU A 1015 69.21 17.40 -0.40
C LEU A 1015 70.37 17.15 -1.38
N LYS A 1016 70.10 16.92 -2.68
CA LYS A 1016 71.15 16.76 -3.70
C LYS A 1016 71.78 18.09 -4.12
N THR A 1017 70.96 19.13 -4.32
CA THR A 1017 71.41 20.44 -4.84
C THR A 1017 72.58 21.07 -4.08
N PRO A 1018 72.61 21.16 -2.72
CA PRO A 1018 73.76 21.70 -1.98
C PRO A 1018 74.90 20.68 -1.81
N LEU A 1019 74.61 19.38 -1.87
CA LEU A 1019 75.62 18.34 -1.64
C LEU A 1019 76.62 18.23 -2.79
N ILE A 1020 76.17 18.43 -4.04
CA ILE A 1020 77.01 18.39 -5.24
C ILE A 1020 78.15 19.44 -5.21
N PRO A 1021 77.91 20.75 -5.02
CA PRO A 1021 78.98 21.75 -4.97
C PRO A 1021 79.90 21.58 -3.75
N VAL A 1022 79.40 21.12 -2.61
CA VAL A 1022 80.24 20.80 -1.44
C VAL A 1022 81.21 19.66 -1.76
N LEU A 1023 80.74 18.58 -2.39
CA LEU A 1023 81.60 17.47 -2.80
C LEU A 1023 82.60 17.88 -3.89
N GLY A 1024 82.17 18.62 -4.91
CA GLY A 1024 83.04 19.11 -5.97
C GLY A 1024 84.12 20.08 -5.46
N GLY A 1025 83.79 20.94 -4.49
CA GLY A 1025 84.74 21.82 -3.83
C GLY A 1025 85.81 21.04 -3.05
N VAL A 1026 85.41 20.05 -2.25
CA VAL A 1026 86.35 19.20 -1.50
C VAL A 1026 87.21 18.33 -2.43
N GLU A 1027 86.65 17.83 -3.55
CA GLU A 1027 87.42 17.14 -4.60
C GLU A 1027 88.44 18.05 -5.28
N TYR A 1028 88.07 19.28 -5.62
CA TYR A 1028 88.98 20.26 -6.20
C TYR A 1028 90.13 20.63 -5.24
N LEU A 1029 89.84 20.81 -3.95
CA LEU A 1029 90.86 21.07 -2.93
C LEU A 1029 91.82 19.88 -2.76
N LEU A 1030 91.29 18.65 -2.64
CA LEU A 1030 92.11 17.43 -2.53
C LEU A 1030 92.95 17.15 -3.80
N TYR A 1031 92.47 17.54 -4.99
CA TYR A 1031 93.17 17.29 -6.25
C TYR A 1031 94.20 18.39 -6.61
N SER A 1032 93.89 19.66 -6.33
CA SER A 1032 94.70 20.80 -6.79
C SER A 1032 95.57 21.44 -5.70
N TYR A 1033 95.35 21.09 -4.43
CA TYR A 1033 96.02 21.73 -3.28
C TYR A 1033 96.51 20.74 -2.21
N SER A 1034 96.47 19.42 -2.46
CA SER A 1034 97.00 18.37 -1.57
C SER A 1034 98.35 18.73 -0.95
N ASP A 1035 99.28 19.17 -1.81
CA ASP A 1035 100.70 19.38 -1.48
C ASP A 1035 100.93 20.66 -0.64
N LYS A 1036 99.86 21.41 -0.35
CA LYS A 1036 99.85 22.62 0.49
C LYS A 1036 99.05 22.47 1.79
N PHE A 1037 98.44 21.32 2.01
CA PHE A 1037 97.70 21.01 3.24
C PHE A 1037 98.53 20.13 4.17
N GLU A 1038 98.38 20.33 5.47
CA GLU A 1038 98.97 19.43 6.47
C GLU A 1038 98.22 18.11 6.50
N LYS A 1039 98.89 17.02 6.89
CA LYS A 1039 98.32 15.65 6.87
C LYS A 1039 96.95 15.54 7.56
N GLU A 1040 96.80 16.23 8.69
CA GLU A 1040 95.56 16.27 9.47
C GLU A 1040 94.42 17.03 8.74
N GLN A 1041 94.76 18.04 7.93
CA GLN A 1041 93.81 18.79 7.10
C GLN A 1041 93.36 17.96 5.89
N ILE A 1042 94.28 17.19 5.28
CA ILE A 1042 93.95 16.23 4.22
C ILE A 1042 93.03 15.13 4.76
N GLU A 1043 93.33 14.57 5.93
CA GLU A 1043 92.47 13.58 6.60
C GLU A 1043 91.07 14.13 6.92
N LEU A 1044 90.97 15.40 7.35
CA LEU A 1044 89.68 16.06 7.57
C LEU A 1044 88.89 16.26 6.27
N LEU A 1045 89.54 16.73 5.19
CA LEU A 1045 88.92 16.87 3.87
C LEU A 1045 88.46 15.52 3.31
N GLU A 1046 89.26 14.47 3.45
CA GLU A 1046 88.87 13.11 3.11
C GLU A 1046 87.67 12.62 3.93
N MET A 1047 87.60 12.92 5.24
CA MET A 1047 86.44 12.58 6.07
C MET A 1047 85.17 13.28 5.60
N ILE A 1048 85.25 14.58 5.26
CA ILE A 1048 84.12 15.34 4.70
C ILE A 1048 83.68 14.73 3.35
N GLN A 1049 84.64 14.43 2.47
CA GLN A 1049 84.37 13.82 1.16
C GLN A 1049 83.69 12.44 1.30
N LYS A 1050 84.21 11.58 2.18
CA LYS A 1050 83.64 10.25 2.48
C LYS A 1050 82.24 10.36 3.08
N GLY A 1051 82.04 11.32 4.00
CA GLY A 1051 80.74 11.62 4.61
C GLY A 1051 79.69 12.08 3.59
N GLY A 1052 80.03 13.04 2.73
CA GLY A 1052 79.14 13.54 1.69
C GLY A 1052 78.82 12.47 0.63
N LYS A 1053 79.82 11.69 0.18
CA LYS A 1053 79.60 10.56 -0.75
C LYS A 1053 78.73 9.47 -0.13
N ARG A 1054 78.81 9.25 1.18
CA ARG A 1054 77.91 8.35 1.92
C ARG A 1054 76.47 8.89 1.97
N LEU A 1055 76.30 10.19 2.19
CA LEU A 1055 74.98 10.84 2.21
C LEU A 1055 74.29 10.80 0.83
N GLY A 1056 75.02 11.12 -0.24
CA GLY A 1056 74.49 11.03 -1.61
C GLY A 1056 73.98 9.63 -1.95
N LYS A 1057 74.77 8.60 -1.63
CA LYS A 1057 74.39 7.19 -1.81
C LYS A 1057 73.23 6.74 -0.90
N LEU A 1058 72.91 7.45 0.18
CA LEU A 1058 71.71 7.21 0.99
C LEU A 1058 70.47 7.83 0.35
N VAL A 1059 70.55 9.10 -0.11
CA VAL A 1059 69.46 9.78 -0.81
C VAL A 1059 69.07 9.02 -2.09
N GLU A 1060 70.03 8.50 -2.84
CA GLU A 1060 69.77 7.71 -4.05
C GLU A 1060 69.11 6.37 -3.76
N ARG A 1061 69.47 5.70 -2.66
CA ARG A 1061 68.79 4.46 -2.21
C ARG A 1061 67.35 4.70 -1.80
N LEU A 1062 67.05 5.86 -1.18
CA LEU A 1062 65.66 6.25 -0.87
C LEU A 1062 64.86 6.57 -2.15
N LEU A 1063 65.46 7.23 -3.13
CA LEU A 1063 64.86 7.46 -4.45
C LEU A 1063 64.59 6.14 -5.21
N ASP A 1064 65.53 5.20 -5.22
CA ASP A 1064 65.30 3.88 -5.83
C ASP A 1064 64.16 3.13 -5.13
N ILE A 1065 64.10 3.15 -3.80
CA ILE A 1065 63.01 2.55 -3.02
C ILE A 1065 61.65 3.17 -3.38
N THR A 1066 61.53 4.49 -3.43
CA THR A 1066 60.25 5.11 -3.85
C THR A 1066 59.89 4.79 -5.30
N ARG A 1067 60.86 4.71 -6.22
CA ARG A 1067 60.60 4.29 -7.61
C ARG A 1067 60.09 2.85 -7.69
N ILE A 1068 60.62 1.95 -6.85
CA ILE A 1068 60.16 0.56 -6.70
C ILE A 1068 58.74 0.51 -6.10
N GLU A 1069 58.49 1.23 -5.00
CA GLU A 1069 57.19 1.23 -4.29
C GLU A 1069 56.01 1.79 -5.10
N TYR A 1070 56.28 2.42 -6.25
CA TYR A 1070 55.27 3.02 -7.13
C TYR A 1070 55.29 2.44 -8.56
N ASP A 1071 55.96 1.29 -8.78
CA ASP A 1071 56.14 0.63 -10.09
C ASP A 1071 56.74 1.56 -11.18
N LYS A 1072 57.49 2.59 -10.76
CA LYS A 1072 58.17 3.57 -11.63
C LYS A 1072 59.63 3.22 -11.91
N LEU A 1073 60.18 2.15 -11.32
CA LEU A 1073 61.50 1.63 -11.69
C LEU A 1073 61.40 0.79 -12.96
N ILE A 1074 61.37 1.46 -14.11
CA ILE A 1074 61.49 0.81 -15.42
C ILE A 1074 62.92 0.27 -15.56
N LEU A 1075 63.06 -1.03 -15.85
CA LEU A 1075 64.34 -1.67 -16.16
C LEU A 1075 64.73 -1.42 -17.62
N ASN A 1076 65.96 -0.97 -17.87
CA ASN A 1076 66.53 -0.90 -19.22
C ASN A 1076 67.15 -2.25 -19.57
N ARG A 1077 66.29 -3.25 -19.88
CA ARG A 1077 66.76 -4.60 -20.21
C ARG A 1077 67.46 -4.63 -21.56
N GLN A 1078 68.66 -5.20 -21.60
CA GLN A 1078 69.48 -5.35 -22.79
C GLN A 1078 70.19 -6.71 -22.74
N LEU A 1079 70.57 -7.26 -23.89
CA LEU A 1079 71.31 -8.53 -23.96
C LEU A 1079 72.73 -8.33 -23.41
N THR A 1080 72.96 -8.76 -22.17
CA THR A 1080 74.13 -8.38 -21.37
C THR A 1080 74.86 -9.62 -20.84
N ASN A 1081 76.20 -9.60 -20.85
CA ASN A 1081 77.04 -10.71 -20.37
C ASN A 1081 77.11 -10.73 -18.83
N LEU A 1082 76.34 -11.60 -18.20
CA LEU A 1082 76.30 -11.72 -16.73
C LEU A 1082 77.61 -12.29 -16.16
N SER A 1083 78.33 -13.11 -16.94
CA SER A 1083 79.65 -13.62 -16.55
C SER A 1083 80.69 -12.52 -16.41
N GLU A 1084 80.63 -11.51 -17.27
CA GLU A 1084 81.56 -10.37 -17.31
C GLU A 1084 81.33 -9.45 -16.11
N ILE A 1085 80.09 -9.01 -15.90
CA ILE A 1085 79.68 -8.19 -14.73
C ILE A 1085 80.12 -8.83 -13.41
N ILE A 1086 79.98 -10.16 -13.27
CA ILE A 1086 80.40 -10.88 -12.06
C ILE A 1086 81.92 -10.88 -11.89
N LYS A 1087 82.70 -11.01 -12.97
CA LYS A 1087 84.17 -10.97 -12.95
C LYS A 1087 84.69 -9.56 -12.63
N GLU A 1088 84.08 -8.53 -13.22
CA GLU A 1088 84.38 -7.12 -12.95
C GLU A 1088 84.07 -6.76 -11.49
N THR A 1089 82.85 -7.05 -11.02
CA THR A 1089 82.44 -6.81 -9.61
C THR A 1089 83.38 -7.50 -8.61
N ALA A 1090 83.86 -8.71 -8.92
CA ALA A 1090 84.83 -9.42 -8.09
C ALA A 1090 86.22 -8.76 -8.11
N ASN A 1091 86.66 -8.22 -9.25
CA ASN A 1091 87.92 -7.51 -9.39
C ASN A 1091 87.90 -6.12 -8.72
N ASP A 1092 86.77 -5.41 -8.70
CA ASP A 1092 86.63 -4.14 -7.99
C ASP A 1092 86.68 -4.33 -6.46
N MET A 1093 86.12 -5.43 -5.96
CA MET A 1093 86.19 -5.81 -4.55
C MET A 1093 87.58 -6.33 -4.11
N LYS A 1094 88.55 -6.49 -5.03
CA LYS A 1094 89.89 -7.06 -4.80
C LYS A 1094 90.70 -6.34 -3.72
N TYR A 1095 90.51 -5.03 -3.55
CA TYR A 1095 91.07 -4.30 -2.41
C TYR A 1095 90.54 -4.85 -1.08
N LEU A 1096 89.21 -4.94 -0.94
CA LEU A 1096 88.52 -5.38 0.28
C LEU A 1096 88.81 -6.86 0.59
N ILE A 1097 88.93 -7.69 -0.45
CA ILE A 1097 89.32 -9.10 -0.35
C ILE A 1097 90.75 -9.22 0.21
N LYS A 1098 91.69 -8.43 -0.32
CA LYS A 1098 93.11 -8.43 0.11
C LYS A 1098 93.29 -7.87 1.52
N ASP A 1099 92.65 -6.74 1.83
CA ASP A 1099 92.61 -6.08 3.15
C ASP A 1099 92.17 -7.08 4.25
N ARG A 1100 91.05 -7.77 4.00
CA ARG A 1100 90.49 -8.77 4.93
C ARG A 1100 91.12 -10.16 4.81
N LYS A 1101 92.10 -10.36 3.92
CA LYS A 1101 92.73 -11.66 3.62
C LYS A 1101 91.71 -12.77 3.28
N ILE A 1102 90.56 -12.41 2.71
CA ILE A 1102 89.51 -13.39 2.40
C ILE A 1102 89.92 -14.21 1.18
N ASN A 1103 89.71 -15.52 1.24
CA ASN A 1103 89.87 -16.39 0.08
C ASN A 1103 88.54 -16.40 -0.71
N LEU A 1104 88.52 -15.68 -1.84
CA LEU A 1104 87.40 -15.68 -2.78
C LEU A 1104 87.60 -16.77 -3.84
N ASN A 1105 86.68 -17.74 -3.86
CA ASN A 1105 86.55 -18.70 -4.94
C ASN A 1105 85.53 -18.19 -5.98
N LEU A 1106 85.91 -18.09 -7.26
CA LEU A 1106 85.06 -17.58 -8.34
C LEU A 1106 84.75 -18.71 -9.32
N VAL A 1107 83.48 -19.10 -9.45
CA VAL A 1107 83.04 -20.24 -10.27
C VAL A 1107 82.01 -19.74 -11.29
N VAL A 1108 82.50 -19.23 -12.42
CA VAL A 1108 81.71 -18.52 -13.43
C VAL A 1108 82.10 -19.04 -14.81
N PRO A 1109 81.16 -19.33 -15.74
CA PRO A 1109 81.48 -19.72 -17.10
C PRO A 1109 82.21 -18.59 -17.86
N GLU A 1110 82.67 -18.88 -19.08
CA GLU A 1110 83.29 -17.86 -19.94
C GLU A 1110 82.29 -16.74 -20.24
N ASP A 1111 81.18 -17.05 -20.94
CA ASP A 1111 80.12 -16.09 -21.21
C ASP A 1111 78.74 -16.65 -20.84
N LEU A 1112 77.84 -15.78 -20.39
CA LEU A 1112 76.42 -16.09 -20.21
C LEU A 1112 75.58 -14.84 -20.38
N PHE A 1113 74.98 -14.70 -21.57
CA PHE A 1113 74.13 -13.56 -21.91
C PHE A 1113 72.69 -13.77 -21.42
N LEU A 1114 72.10 -12.71 -20.84
CA LEU A 1114 70.69 -12.64 -20.47
C LEU A 1114 70.11 -11.27 -20.89
N GLU A 1115 68.79 -11.19 -21.07
CA GLU A 1115 68.08 -9.92 -21.29
C GLU A 1115 67.79 -9.24 -19.93
N ILE A 1116 68.75 -8.46 -19.44
CA ILE A 1116 68.75 -7.86 -18.10
C ILE A 1116 69.17 -6.40 -18.14
N ASP A 1117 68.78 -5.62 -17.12
CA ASP A 1117 69.37 -4.31 -16.86
C ASP A 1117 70.73 -4.54 -16.18
N GLY A 1118 71.81 -4.44 -16.98
CA GLY A 1118 73.17 -4.74 -16.54
C GLY A 1118 73.60 -3.93 -15.32
N MET A 1119 73.34 -2.62 -15.31
CA MET A 1119 73.69 -1.71 -14.21
C MET A 1119 72.94 -2.07 -12.92
N ARG A 1120 71.66 -2.46 -13.04
CA ARG A 1120 70.88 -2.93 -11.88
C ARG A 1120 71.31 -4.32 -11.41
N MET A 1121 71.81 -5.18 -12.29
CA MET A 1121 72.31 -6.50 -11.87
C MET A 1121 73.73 -6.43 -11.27
N GLU A 1122 74.59 -5.55 -11.76
CA GLU A 1122 75.85 -5.14 -11.12
C GLU A 1122 75.59 -4.63 -9.69
N GLN A 1123 74.58 -3.76 -9.51
CA GLN A 1123 74.13 -3.29 -8.19
C GLN A 1123 73.68 -4.45 -7.26
N VAL A 1124 73.01 -5.48 -7.81
CA VAL A 1124 72.63 -6.71 -7.09
C VAL A 1124 73.85 -7.50 -6.63
N ILE A 1125 74.77 -7.82 -7.55
CA ILE A 1125 75.98 -8.62 -7.28
C ILE A 1125 76.89 -7.88 -6.29
N THR A 1126 77.11 -6.59 -6.51
CA THR A 1126 77.89 -5.69 -5.64
C THR A 1126 77.35 -5.67 -4.22
N ASN A 1127 76.02 -5.56 -4.03
CA ASN A 1127 75.41 -5.61 -2.71
C ASN A 1127 75.65 -6.97 -2.01
N LEU A 1128 75.45 -8.08 -2.72
CA LEU A 1128 75.60 -9.43 -2.14
C LEU A 1128 77.06 -9.75 -1.81
N LEU A 1129 77.99 -9.52 -2.74
CA LEU A 1129 79.42 -9.75 -2.54
C LEU A 1129 79.99 -8.83 -1.44
N SER A 1130 79.62 -7.54 -1.42
CA SER A 1130 80.06 -6.62 -0.37
C SER A 1130 79.53 -7.03 1.02
N ASN A 1131 78.30 -7.56 1.10
CA ASN A 1131 77.76 -8.10 2.35
C ASN A 1131 78.52 -9.35 2.81
N ALA A 1132 78.77 -10.31 1.93
CA ALA A 1132 79.56 -11.51 2.23
C ALA A 1132 80.95 -11.13 2.76
N LEU A 1133 81.68 -10.26 2.06
CA LEU A 1133 83.03 -9.80 2.47
C LEU A 1133 83.06 -9.00 3.78
N LYS A 1134 81.97 -8.29 4.12
CA LYS A 1134 81.85 -7.55 5.39
C LYS A 1134 81.50 -8.43 6.58
N ASN A 1135 80.69 -9.48 6.36
CA ASN A 1135 80.20 -10.38 7.41
C ASN A 1135 81.10 -11.62 7.62
N THR A 1136 82.10 -11.82 6.76
CA THR A 1136 83.12 -12.88 6.89
C THR A 1136 84.29 -12.40 7.77
N PRO A 1137 84.78 -13.21 8.72
CA PRO A 1137 86.00 -12.91 9.48
C PRO A 1137 87.26 -12.92 8.59
N PRO A 1138 88.35 -12.24 9.00
CA PRO A 1138 89.61 -12.30 8.27
C PRO A 1138 90.14 -13.73 8.09
N ASN A 1139 90.70 -14.03 6.92
CA ASN A 1139 91.08 -15.39 6.46
C ASN A 1139 89.90 -16.37 6.26
N GLY A 1140 88.64 -15.92 6.38
CA GLY A 1140 87.47 -16.71 5.99
C GLY A 1140 87.36 -16.92 4.48
N ARG A 1141 86.36 -17.71 4.07
CA ARG A 1141 86.10 -18.02 2.66
C ARG A 1141 84.80 -17.39 2.19
N VAL A 1142 84.83 -16.87 0.97
CA VAL A 1142 83.64 -16.47 0.19
C VAL A 1142 83.69 -17.23 -1.14
N SER A 1143 82.54 -17.64 -1.67
CA SER A 1143 82.43 -18.21 -3.02
C SER A 1143 81.36 -17.47 -3.80
N LEU A 1144 81.69 -17.04 -5.01
CA LEU A 1144 80.79 -16.39 -5.95
C LEU A 1144 80.66 -17.27 -7.19
N GLY A 1145 79.48 -17.87 -7.35
CA GLY A 1145 79.17 -18.82 -8.43
C GLY A 1145 78.12 -18.28 -9.40
N LEU A 1146 78.22 -18.65 -10.67
CA LEU A 1146 77.18 -18.50 -11.69
C LEU A 1146 76.99 -19.83 -12.42
N GLU A 1147 75.80 -20.41 -12.35
CA GLU A 1147 75.46 -21.69 -12.99
C GLU A 1147 74.22 -21.54 -13.89
N LYS A 1148 74.18 -22.27 -15.01
CA LYS A 1148 72.96 -22.41 -15.84
C LYS A 1148 72.25 -23.71 -15.49
N TYR A 1149 71.02 -23.61 -15.00
CA TYR A 1149 70.17 -24.75 -14.65
C TYR A 1149 68.86 -24.70 -15.44
N GLY A 1150 68.83 -25.38 -16.59
CA GLY A 1150 67.73 -25.27 -17.56
C GLY A 1150 67.59 -23.85 -18.09
N ASN A 1151 66.36 -23.30 -18.03
CA ASN A 1151 66.03 -21.94 -18.46
C ASN A 1151 66.27 -20.89 -17.35
N TRP A 1152 67.21 -21.14 -16.43
CA TRP A 1152 67.54 -20.22 -15.34
C TRP A 1152 69.05 -20.07 -15.17
N ALA A 1153 69.49 -18.84 -14.95
CA ALA A 1153 70.81 -18.54 -14.40
C ALA A 1153 70.68 -18.46 -12.88
N ILE A 1154 71.60 -19.09 -12.14
CA ILE A 1154 71.66 -19.08 -10.68
C ILE A 1154 72.98 -18.44 -10.27
N ILE A 1155 72.91 -17.21 -9.76
CA ILE A 1155 74.01 -16.57 -9.05
C ILE A 1155 73.96 -17.08 -7.61
N SER A 1156 75.10 -17.50 -7.07
CA SER A 1156 75.23 -17.92 -5.67
C SER A 1156 76.37 -17.15 -4.99
N VAL A 1157 76.12 -16.65 -3.77
CA VAL A 1157 77.11 -15.97 -2.95
C VAL A 1157 77.13 -16.64 -1.58
N SER A 1158 78.13 -17.48 -1.37
CA SER A 1158 78.35 -18.27 -0.15
C SER A 1158 79.45 -17.62 0.71
N ASP A 1159 79.25 -17.57 2.02
CA ASP A 1159 80.24 -17.06 2.98
C ASP A 1159 80.40 -17.98 4.20
N THR A 1160 81.56 -17.92 4.85
CA THR A 1160 81.82 -18.56 6.15
C THR A 1160 81.74 -17.56 7.30
N GLY A 1161 80.79 -16.63 7.24
CA GLY A 1161 80.60 -15.53 8.19
C GLY A 1161 79.55 -15.80 9.28
N VAL A 1162 78.95 -14.70 9.76
CA VAL A 1162 78.02 -14.69 10.90
C VAL A 1162 76.77 -15.57 10.70
N GLY A 1163 76.36 -15.87 9.47
CA GLY A 1163 75.14 -16.65 9.21
C GLY A 1163 73.86 -16.00 9.78
N PHE A 1164 72.76 -16.76 9.80
CA PHE A 1164 71.43 -16.28 10.19
C PHE A 1164 70.63 -17.35 10.95
N THR A 1165 69.78 -16.93 11.90
CA THR A 1165 68.70 -17.77 12.44
C THR A 1165 67.49 -17.80 11.50
N GLU A 1166 66.54 -18.74 11.69
CA GLU A 1166 65.34 -18.79 10.85
C GLU A 1166 64.51 -17.50 10.87
N ASP A 1167 64.38 -16.85 12.02
CA ASP A 1167 63.63 -15.60 12.16
C ASP A 1167 64.39 -14.38 11.65
N GLU A 1168 65.73 -14.45 11.61
CA GLU A 1168 66.56 -13.48 10.90
C GLU A 1168 66.39 -13.64 9.38
N MET A 1169 66.44 -14.88 8.84
CA MET A 1169 66.25 -15.16 7.41
C MET A 1169 64.89 -14.67 6.88
N LYS A 1170 63.83 -14.75 7.70
CA LYS A 1170 62.50 -14.19 7.39
C LYS A 1170 62.50 -12.66 7.30
N LYS A 1171 63.48 -11.97 7.91
CA LYS A 1171 63.52 -10.50 8.07
C LYS A 1171 64.58 -9.79 7.22
N ILE A 1172 65.67 -10.43 6.78
CA ILE A 1172 66.77 -9.73 6.06
C ILE A 1172 66.37 -9.06 4.73
N PHE A 1173 65.26 -9.48 4.11
CA PHE A 1173 64.75 -8.91 2.87
C PHE A 1173 63.62 -7.87 3.07
N THR A 1174 63.41 -7.36 4.29
CA THR A 1174 62.46 -6.27 4.57
C THR A 1174 63.14 -4.90 4.59
N LYS A 1175 62.36 -3.82 4.50
CA LYS A 1175 62.86 -2.44 4.59
C LYS A 1175 63.53 -2.22 5.95
N PHE A 1176 64.73 -1.66 5.95
CA PHE A 1176 65.58 -1.45 7.14
C PHE A 1176 65.95 -2.74 7.89
N GLY A 1177 65.86 -3.91 7.25
CA GLY A 1177 66.22 -5.21 7.82
C GLY A 1177 67.64 -5.21 8.40
N LYS A 1178 67.72 -5.21 9.73
CA LYS A 1178 68.95 -5.30 10.52
C LYS A 1178 68.87 -6.49 11.48
N ILE A 1179 70.03 -6.97 11.91
CA ILE A 1179 70.19 -8.05 12.88
C ILE A 1179 71.05 -7.52 14.03
N GLU A 1180 70.69 -7.87 15.25
CA GLU A 1180 71.45 -7.53 16.45
C GLU A 1180 72.74 -8.37 16.54
N ARG A 1181 73.88 -7.67 16.41
CA ARG A 1181 75.23 -8.25 16.34
C ARG A 1181 75.97 -7.99 17.65
N GLN A 1182 75.52 -8.62 18.73
CA GLN A 1182 76.22 -8.67 20.01
C GLN A 1182 76.68 -10.10 20.32
N GLY A 1183 77.84 -10.21 20.96
CA GLY A 1183 78.55 -11.45 21.27
C GLY A 1183 80.07 -11.26 21.14
N GLU A 1184 80.84 -11.96 21.97
CA GLU A 1184 82.31 -11.95 21.90
C GLU A 1184 82.78 -12.53 20.56
N GLY A 1185 83.88 -11.98 20.00
CA GLY A 1185 84.42 -12.41 18.70
C GLY A 1185 83.79 -11.79 17.45
N LEU A 1186 83.14 -10.62 17.56
CA LEU A 1186 82.55 -9.86 16.44
C LEU A 1186 83.29 -8.54 16.11
N GLU A 1187 84.44 -8.28 16.75
CA GLU A 1187 85.15 -6.98 16.77
C GLU A 1187 85.61 -6.44 15.39
N TYR A 1188 85.74 -7.32 14.39
CA TYR A 1188 86.15 -6.98 13.02
C TYR A 1188 84.98 -6.57 12.10
N ILE A 1189 83.73 -6.54 12.61
CA ILE A 1189 82.53 -6.25 11.82
C ILE A 1189 82.18 -4.76 11.93
N ASN A 1190 82.56 -3.99 10.91
CA ASN A 1190 82.29 -2.56 10.85
C ASN A 1190 80.77 -2.28 10.79
N MET A 1191 80.27 -1.39 11.65
CA MET A 1191 78.82 -1.28 11.96
C MET A 1191 77.95 -0.63 10.87
N GLU A 1192 78.54 -0.12 9.79
CA GLU A 1192 77.84 0.71 8.81
C GLU A 1192 77.05 -0.08 7.75
N GLY A 1193 75.80 -0.40 8.08
CA GLY A 1193 74.80 -0.93 7.16
C GLY A 1193 73.48 -0.15 7.21
N SER A 1194 73.01 0.34 6.06
CA SER A 1194 71.73 1.08 5.95
C SER A 1194 70.47 0.23 6.14
N GLY A 1195 70.57 -1.11 6.11
CA GLY A 1195 69.41 -2.02 6.14
C GLY A 1195 68.56 -2.03 4.86
N LEU A 1196 68.98 -1.31 3.81
CA LEU A 1196 68.21 -1.15 2.56
C LEU A 1196 68.74 -2.00 1.39
N GLY A 1197 70.00 -2.42 1.43
CA GLY A 1197 70.67 -3.08 0.30
C GLY A 1197 70.01 -4.39 -0.12
N LEU A 1198 69.71 -5.29 0.82
CA LEU A 1198 69.07 -6.58 0.53
C LEU A 1198 67.62 -6.44 0.07
N PHE A 1199 66.88 -5.44 0.58
CA PHE A 1199 65.53 -5.10 0.09
C PHE A 1199 65.57 -4.64 -1.38
N ILE A 1200 66.43 -3.66 -1.71
CA ILE A 1200 66.60 -3.18 -3.09
C ILE A 1200 67.06 -4.32 -4.01
N THR A 1201 68.04 -5.12 -3.57
CA THR A 1201 68.53 -6.30 -4.31
C THR A 1201 67.41 -7.29 -4.60
N LYS A 1202 66.54 -7.59 -3.63
CA LYS A 1202 65.37 -8.45 -3.85
C LYS A 1202 64.46 -7.87 -4.92
N GLN A 1203 64.09 -6.59 -4.79
CA GLN A 1203 63.12 -5.97 -5.69
C GLN A 1203 63.64 -5.83 -7.13
N ILE A 1204 64.94 -5.58 -7.33
CA ILE A 1204 65.55 -5.65 -8.66
C ILE A 1204 65.46 -7.07 -9.25
N VAL A 1205 65.72 -8.11 -8.45
CA VAL A 1205 65.62 -9.51 -8.90
C VAL A 1205 64.17 -9.89 -9.22
N ASP A 1206 63.21 -9.49 -8.39
CA ASP A 1206 61.79 -9.73 -8.61
C ASP A 1206 61.30 -9.03 -9.90
N LEU A 1207 61.72 -7.77 -10.16
CA LEU A 1207 61.42 -7.03 -11.39
C LEU A 1207 62.03 -7.64 -12.66
N HIS A 1208 63.09 -8.45 -12.54
CA HIS A 1208 63.63 -9.24 -13.64
C HIS A 1208 62.86 -10.57 -13.88
N GLY A 1209 61.77 -10.82 -13.16
CA GLY A 1209 61.07 -12.12 -13.18
C GLY A 1209 61.86 -13.24 -12.47
N GLY A 1210 62.84 -12.85 -11.65
CA GLY A 1210 63.69 -13.75 -10.90
C GLY A 1210 63.13 -14.12 -9.53
N LYS A 1211 63.99 -14.70 -8.68
CA LYS A 1211 63.75 -14.91 -7.26
C LYS A 1211 65.07 -14.90 -6.49
N ILE A 1212 65.13 -14.16 -5.37
CA ILE A 1212 66.21 -14.28 -4.38
C ILE A 1212 65.74 -15.05 -3.14
N TRP A 1213 66.65 -15.80 -2.53
CA TRP A 1213 66.49 -16.33 -1.17
C TRP A 1213 67.86 -16.47 -0.49
N VAL A 1214 67.85 -16.94 0.76
CA VAL A 1214 69.04 -17.23 1.56
C VAL A 1214 68.90 -18.61 2.19
N GLU A 1215 70.03 -19.28 2.41
CA GLU A 1215 70.17 -20.52 3.15
C GLU A 1215 71.25 -20.32 4.23
N SER A 1216 70.97 -20.69 5.49
CA SER A 1216 71.95 -20.68 6.58
C SER A 1216 71.60 -21.75 7.60
N THR A 1217 72.61 -22.35 8.23
CA THR A 1217 72.46 -23.39 9.26
C THR A 1217 72.59 -22.85 10.69
N GLY A 1218 72.47 -21.53 10.86
CA GLY A 1218 72.51 -20.84 12.15
C GLY A 1218 73.62 -19.80 12.27
N ARG A 1219 73.65 -19.09 13.41
CA ARG A 1219 74.71 -18.12 13.72
C ARG A 1219 76.09 -18.79 13.75
N ASN A 1220 77.08 -18.07 13.24
CA ASN A 1220 78.48 -18.47 13.05
C ASN A 1220 78.68 -19.73 12.19
N ARG A 1221 77.73 -20.04 11.30
CA ARG A 1221 77.84 -21.14 10.32
C ARG A 1221 77.90 -20.68 8.85
N GLY A 1222 77.98 -19.37 8.61
CA GLY A 1222 77.94 -18.81 7.26
C GLY A 1222 76.53 -18.79 6.64
N CYS A 1223 76.42 -18.28 5.43
CA CYS A 1223 75.18 -18.30 4.65
C CYS A 1223 75.44 -18.43 3.15
N ILE A 1224 74.39 -18.76 2.39
CA ILE A 1224 74.39 -18.78 0.93
C ILE A 1224 73.19 -17.96 0.44
N PHE A 1225 73.45 -16.80 -0.16
CA PHE A 1225 72.46 -16.09 -0.95
C PHE A 1225 72.37 -16.72 -2.34
N LYS A 1226 71.16 -16.94 -2.85
CA LYS A 1226 70.92 -17.45 -4.21
C LYS A 1226 69.94 -16.55 -4.94
N VAL A 1227 70.32 -16.13 -6.14
CA VAL A 1227 69.52 -15.33 -7.07
C VAL A 1227 69.29 -16.17 -8.33
N ARG A 1228 68.04 -16.44 -8.66
CA ARG A 1228 67.64 -17.13 -9.89
C ARG A 1228 67.04 -16.12 -10.87
N LEU A 1229 67.57 -16.02 -12.08
CA LEU A 1229 67.09 -15.14 -13.16
C LEU A 1229 66.65 -15.98 -14.37
N PRO A 1230 65.58 -15.61 -15.09
CA PRO A 1230 65.14 -16.34 -16.27
C PRO A 1230 66.14 -16.16 -17.42
N ILE A 1231 66.49 -17.26 -18.08
CA ILE A 1231 67.10 -17.25 -19.41
C ILE A 1231 65.95 -17.47 -20.39
N ILE A 1232 65.66 -16.44 -21.18
CA ILE A 1232 64.64 -16.44 -22.24
C ILE A 1232 65.14 -17.28 -23.42
#